data_AF-A0A4S4MY99-F1
#
_entry.id   AF-A0A4S4MY99-F1
#
_cell.length_a   1.000
_cell.length_b   1.000
_cell.length_c   1.000
_cell.angle_alpha   90.00
_cell.angle_beta   90.00
_cell.angle_gamma   90.00
#
_symmetry.space_group_name_H-M   'P 1'
#
loop_
_entity.id
_entity.type
_entity.pdbx_description
1 polymer ?
#
loop_
_entity_poly.entity_id
_entity_poly.type
_entity_poly.pdbx_seq_one_letter_code
_entity_poly.pdbx_strand_id
1 'polypeptide(L)'
;MLIGLVFPVNSMISLAYELKGVSGWSLLAGGAAVAFLVFLSYRVLEPYAKFIWHSFIAPIGAADQRGRLEKFYKGQANAYDTTRRGLLRGRMTMLNLGAAHLREMQASDPGGRLVWVDIGGGTGPSSLIRFNNVKTLTFVSPLIGFNIESMERFFPISNFDAVYLVDLCEPLLDIARKRFARRGWNNVHVICADASSFVLPEPGWSNGREAKGSLSFVTLSYSLSMKGIFGVVDFYTAGRSSSQTLHERAIGGSGKECGWISRWFWQIWFDFDHVSLGPQRRDYLEYKFGTIKSYNGRNRFVLPFIVRIPYYIWLGRCRTADVSRFVHAFEVESGNTIGNTTPHALKAIKAQDDIPEFEDLGESAVQLSSPSSRKAAREAVVIDVSPPLSTFHYAIRNPWRLPYYEQKIHKEFRSFIYAFTWEDPEEDMKHLNLGPDDSMFVITSAGDNALHYAIAAQPKRIHCVDVNPCQGHLFELKLAGIQGLTYAEFFSMFGEGCQPAFRHLLDAKLSPLLSSLCYQFWRINSHMFHKSFYMSGYSGWALRLAQWIFRIAGVQEDVRLMCEAGSIPEQERIWREAIRPVFLNPIVVALLKNPIFCWNALGVPMNQRKMFLDEGSAFDFVKDTFDPIPSTALLRDGAYHYLLPLLGKYTHSSCPAYLTREGFNSLREDECKALDAFRLHTDSIINVLRGLPEESITRAVIMDHLDWFTPGSADLDDEIANFFRVCSKGGFVLLRSAAKNPWYMQNFSKAGFKVSCISVRSGNKVAIDRVNMYASFWKAEK
;
A
#
# COMPACT_ATOMS: atom_id res chain seq x y z
N MET A 1 -24.21 39.37 -31.37
CA MET A 1 -25.08 40.53 -31.13
C MET A 1 -25.70 40.40 -29.74
N LEU A 2 -24.97 40.75 -28.67
CA LEU A 2 -25.49 40.76 -27.28
C LEU A 2 -24.57 41.50 -26.29
N ILE A 3 -23.84 42.51 -26.76
CA ILE A 3 -22.97 43.38 -25.93
C ILE A 3 -23.76 44.67 -25.66
N GLY A 4 -24.82 44.56 -24.86
CA GLY A 4 -25.85 45.61 -24.76
C GLY A 4 -26.70 45.61 -23.49
N LEU A 5 -26.24 44.95 -22.41
CA LEU A 5 -26.89 44.97 -21.09
C LEU A 5 -25.95 45.50 -20.01
N VAL A 6 -25.47 46.73 -20.21
CA VAL A 6 -25.08 47.58 -19.08
C VAL A 6 -26.38 48.00 -18.40
N PHE A 7 -26.76 47.31 -17.32
CA PHE A 7 -27.92 47.70 -16.52
C PHE A 7 -27.73 49.14 -16.01
N PRO A 8 -28.67 50.07 -16.29
CA PRO A 8 -28.54 51.44 -15.83
C PRO A 8 -28.85 51.53 -14.34
N VAL A 9 -27.81 51.38 -13.51
CA VAL A 9 -27.88 51.46 -12.04
C VAL A 9 -28.62 52.73 -11.58
N ASN A 10 -28.37 53.86 -12.25
CA ASN A 10 -29.04 55.13 -12.00
C ASN A 10 -30.58 55.04 -12.10
N SER A 11 -31.11 54.26 -13.05
CA SER A 11 -32.57 54.09 -13.22
C SER A 11 -33.19 53.28 -12.07
N MET A 12 -32.49 52.27 -11.55
CA MET A 12 -32.97 51.53 -10.37
C MET A 12 -32.87 52.35 -9.08
N ILE A 13 -31.82 53.18 -8.94
CA ILE A 13 -31.69 54.13 -7.82
C ILE A 13 -32.83 55.15 -7.84
N SER A 14 -33.18 55.69 -9.02
CA SER A 14 -34.32 56.60 -9.17
C SER A 14 -35.63 55.95 -8.71
N LEU A 15 -35.92 54.73 -9.19
CA LEU A 15 -37.14 54.00 -8.86
C LEU A 15 -37.25 53.68 -7.35
N ALA A 16 -36.12 53.39 -6.69
CA ALA A 16 -36.06 53.14 -5.25
C ALA A 16 -36.19 54.42 -4.41
N TYR A 17 -35.93 55.61 -4.97
CA TYR A 17 -36.20 56.91 -4.32
C TYR A 17 -37.66 57.35 -4.46
N GLU A 18 -38.32 57.01 -5.58
CA GLU A 18 -39.76 57.24 -5.76
C GLU A 18 -40.60 56.31 -4.87
N LEU A 19 -40.20 55.04 -4.72
CA LEU A 19 -40.78 54.08 -3.80
C LEU A 19 -40.38 54.37 -2.34
N LYS A 20 -40.91 55.47 -1.78
CA LYS A 20 -40.67 55.96 -0.41
C LYS A 20 -40.97 54.91 0.68
N GLY A 21 -39.98 54.08 1.00
CA GLY A 21 -40.04 53.14 2.12
C GLY A 21 -38.97 52.05 2.07
N VAL A 22 -38.91 51.25 3.14
CA VAL A 22 -37.99 50.10 3.26
C VAL A 22 -38.21 49.09 2.12
N SER A 23 -39.44 49.00 1.59
CA SER A 23 -39.82 48.17 0.44
C SER A 23 -39.00 48.42 -0.83
N GLY A 24 -38.68 49.67 -1.16
CA GLY A 24 -37.88 50.01 -2.35
C GLY A 24 -36.46 49.45 -2.27
N TRP A 25 -35.81 49.59 -1.11
CA TRP A 25 -34.49 49.03 -0.84
C TRP A 25 -34.50 47.50 -0.74
N SER A 26 -35.56 46.89 -0.19
CA SER A 26 -35.74 45.44 -0.20
C SER A 26 -35.88 44.87 -1.62
N LEU A 27 -36.60 45.56 -2.52
CA LEU A 27 -36.71 45.20 -3.93
C LEU A 27 -35.37 45.33 -4.66
N LEU A 28 -34.61 46.41 -4.41
CA LEU A 28 -33.26 46.59 -4.95
C LEU A 28 -32.30 45.48 -4.48
N ALA A 29 -32.30 45.16 -3.19
CA ALA A 29 -31.47 44.10 -2.61
C ALA A 29 -31.86 42.71 -3.13
N GLY A 30 -33.16 42.43 -3.24
CA GLY A 30 -33.67 41.19 -3.85
C GLY A 30 -33.28 41.06 -5.33
N GLY A 31 -33.45 42.12 -6.11
CA GLY A 31 -33.05 42.17 -7.52
C GLY A 31 -31.54 41.98 -7.70
N ALA A 32 -30.72 42.62 -6.86
CA ALA A 32 -29.27 42.45 -6.85
C ALA A 32 -28.86 41.02 -6.45
N ALA A 33 -29.51 40.42 -5.44
CA ALA A 33 -29.27 39.04 -5.03
C ALA A 33 -29.65 38.03 -6.13
N VAL A 34 -30.79 38.22 -6.80
CA VAL A 34 -31.21 37.39 -7.95
C VAL A 34 -30.23 37.56 -9.13
N ALA A 35 -29.86 38.79 -9.47
CA ALA A 35 -28.86 39.05 -10.53
C ALA A 35 -27.49 38.43 -10.19
N PHE A 36 -27.08 38.48 -8.91
CA PHE A 36 -25.85 37.83 -8.44
C PHE A 36 -25.96 36.30 -8.52
N LEU A 37 -27.09 35.69 -8.15
CA LEU A 37 -27.33 34.25 -8.28
C LEU A 37 -27.40 33.79 -9.75
N VAL A 38 -27.98 34.58 -10.64
CA VAL A 38 -27.99 34.35 -12.10
C VAL A 38 -26.58 34.48 -12.68
N PHE A 39 -25.81 35.49 -12.27
CA PHE A 39 -24.39 35.62 -12.66
C PHE A 39 -23.54 34.47 -12.12
N LEU A 40 -23.74 34.04 -10.87
CA LEU A 40 -23.00 32.94 -10.24
C LEU A 40 -23.33 31.60 -10.91
N SER A 41 -24.61 31.34 -11.18
CA SER A 41 -25.04 30.13 -11.90
C SER A 41 -24.60 30.14 -13.36
N TYR A 42 -24.66 31.27 -14.07
CA TYR A 42 -24.06 31.41 -15.40
C TYR A 42 -22.55 31.12 -15.39
N ARG A 43 -21.79 31.72 -14.45
CA ARG A 43 -20.36 31.47 -14.28
C ARG A 43 -20.02 30.01 -13.96
N VAL A 44 -20.94 29.28 -13.32
CA VAL A 44 -20.80 27.85 -13.05
C VAL A 44 -21.19 27.01 -14.27
N LEU A 45 -22.24 27.37 -15.02
CA LEU A 45 -22.80 26.57 -16.11
C LEU A 45 -22.13 26.80 -17.48
N GLU A 46 -21.64 28.01 -17.76
CA GLU A 46 -21.00 28.39 -19.03
C GLU A 46 -19.87 27.43 -19.45
N PRO A 47 -18.97 26.97 -18.56
CA PRO A 47 -17.92 26.01 -18.93
C PRO A 47 -18.47 24.63 -19.32
N TYR A 48 -19.52 24.15 -18.65
CA TYR A 48 -20.15 22.86 -18.98
C TYR A 48 -20.97 22.96 -20.27
N ALA A 49 -21.67 24.07 -20.52
CA ALA A 49 -22.38 24.30 -21.78
C ALA A 49 -21.42 24.35 -22.97
N LYS A 50 -20.27 25.03 -22.83
CA LYS A 50 -19.21 25.05 -23.84
C LYS A 50 -18.59 23.67 -24.06
N PHE A 51 -18.30 22.93 -22.99
CA PHE A 51 -17.83 21.55 -23.06
C PHE A 51 -18.84 20.66 -23.81
N ILE A 52 -20.13 20.71 -23.45
CA ILE A 52 -21.19 19.91 -24.10
C ILE A 52 -21.30 20.24 -25.58
N TRP A 53 -21.29 21.52 -25.94
CA TRP A 53 -21.29 21.94 -27.35
C TRP A 53 -20.10 21.37 -28.11
N HIS A 54 -18.88 21.52 -27.59
CA HIS A 54 -17.67 21.11 -28.32
C HIS A 54 -17.39 19.59 -28.33
N SER A 55 -17.85 18.83 -27.32
CA SER A 55 -17.70 17.35 -27.28
C SER A 55 -18.85 16.60 -27.95
N PHE A 56 -20.10 17.11 -27.93
CA PHE A 56 -21.26 16.33 -28.37
C PHE A 56 -22.08 16.93 -29.53
N ILE A 57 -21.80 18.18 -29.96
CA ILE A 57 -22.66 18.90 -30.94
C ILE A 57 -21.86 19.54 -32.09
N ALA A 58 -20.64 20.03 -31.84
CA ALA A 58 -19.87 20.77 -32.83
C ALA A 58 -19.30 19.85 -33.93
N PRO A 59 -19.47 20.18 -35.23
CA PRO A 59 -19.06 19.31 -36.32
C PRO A 59 -17.53 19.17 -36.42
N ILE A 60 -17.07 17.92 -36.30
CA ILE A 60 -15.69 17.51 -36.54
C ILE A 60 -15.38 17.74 -38.03
N GLY A 61 -14.31 18.49 -38.33
CA GLY A 61 -14.04 18.95 -39.69
C GLY A 61 -12.57 19.26 -39.91
N ALA A 62 -11.77 18.20 -39.85
CA ALA A 62 -10.39 18.09 -40.28
C ALA A 62 -10.14 16.60 -40.58
N ALA A 63 -9.31 16.28 -41.58
CA ALA A 63 -9.12 14.91 -42.06
C ALA A 63 -8.18 14.08 -41.14
N ASP A 64 -7.27 14.74 -40.44
CA ASP A 64 -6.21 14.13 -39.65
C ASP A 64 -6.48 14.24 -38.14
N GLN A 65 -5.62 13.63 -37.30
CA GLN A 65 -5.78 13.70 -35.84
C GLN A 65 -5.35 15.05 -35.26
N ARG A 66 -4.29 15.68 -35.79
CA ARG A 66 -3.76 16.95 -35.30
C ARG A 66 -4.72 18.10 -35.60
N GLY A 67 -5.21 18.22 -36.83
CA GLY A 67 -6.20 19.23 -37.23
C GLY A 67 -7.50 19.12 -36.44
N ARG A 68 -7.94 17.89 -36.09
CA ARG A 68 -9.08 17.67 -35.18
C ARG A 68 -8.81 18.20 -33.77
N LEU A 69 -7.65 17.88 -33.18
CA LEU A 69 -7.23 18.38 -31.86
C LEU A 69 -7.08 19.91 -31.84
N GLU A 70 -6.40 20.49 -32.82
CA GLU A 70 -6.22 21.95 -32.91
C GLU A 70 -7.56 22.68 -33.04
N LYS A 71 -8.48 22.19 -33.91
CA LYS A 71 -9.85 22.74 -34.02
C LYS A 71 -10.62 22.62 -32.70
N PHE A 72 -10.51 21.48 -32.02
CA PHE A 72 -11.20 21.20 -30.75
C PHE A 72 -10.73 22.11 -29.61
N TYR A 73 -9.42 22.37 -29.47
CA TYR A 73 -8.91 23.23 -28.38
C TYR A 73 -9.05 24.73 -28.66
N LYS A 74 -8.94 25.17 -29.92
CA LYS A 74 -8.92 26.60 -30.30
C LYS A 74 -10.15 27.41 -29.86
N GLY A 75 -11.31 26.76 -29.69
CA GLY A 75 -12.54 27.40 -29.21
C GLY A 75 -12.77 27.37 -27.69
N GLN A 76 -12.14 26.45 -26.96
CA GLN A 76 -12.56 26.10 -25.59
C GLN A 76 -11.45 25.83 -24.56
N ALA A 77 -10.16 26.00 -24.90
CA ALA A 77 -9.04 25.70 -23.99
C ALA A 77 -9.23 26.24 -22.54
N ASN A 78 -9.72 27.48 -22.38
CA ASN A 78 -9.97 28.08 -21.06
C ASN A 78 -11.16 27.48 -20.28
N ALA A 79 -12.12 26.83 -20.96
CA ALA A 79 -13.35 26.29 -20.38
C ALA A 79 -13.25 24.77 -20.11
N TYR A 80 -12.67 24.05 -21.07
CA TYR A 80 -12.53 22.58 -21.12
C TYR A 80 -11.92 21.98 -19.84
N ASP A 81 -10.98 22.70 -19.22
CA ASP A 81 -10.27 22.21 -18.04
C ASP A 81 -11.04 22.38 -16.72
N THR A 82 -12.08 23.23 -16.70
CA THR A 82 -12.94 23.39 -15.53
C THR A 82 -13.70 22.10 -15.25
N THR A 83 -14.14 21.40 -16.31
CA THR A 83 -14.75 20.08 -16.21
C THR A 83 -13.68 19.00 -15.93
N ARG A 84 -12.55 19.06 -16.65
CA ARG A 84 -11.47 18.05 -16.54
C ARG A 84 -10.77 18.00 -15.18
N ARG A 85 -10.78 19.09 -14.39
CA ARG A 85 -10.32 19.15 -12.98
C ARG A 85 -10.84 17.97 -12.15
N GLY A 86 -12.11 17.59 -12.35
CA GLY A 86 -12.77 16.55 -11.58
C GLY A 86 -12.63 15.14 -12.15
N LEU A 87 -12.03 14.94 -13.32
CA LEU A 87 -12.06 13.68 -14.08
C LEU A 87 -10.90 12.72 -13.77
N LEU A 88 -9.64 13.17 -13.64
CA LEU A 88 -8.47 12.28 -13.52
C LEU A 88 -7.69 12.45 -12.20
N ARG A 89 -8.33 12.13 -11.07
CA ARG A 89 -7.76 12.31 -9.71
C ARG A 89 -6.44 11.56 -9.45
N GLY A 90 -6.08 10.55 -10.26
CA GLY A 90 -4.84 9.78 -10.08
C GLY A 90 -3.56 10.54 -10.43
N ARG A 91 -3.62 11.60 -11.26
CA ARG A 91 -2.43 12.30 -11.78
C ARG A 91 -1.47 12.80 -10.68
N MET A 92 -2.00 13.50 -9.67
CA MET A 92 -1.20 14.00 -8.54
C MET A 92 -0.61 12.87 -7.67
N THR A 93 -1.21 11.68 -7.68
CA THR A 93 -0.61 10.49 -7.06
C THR A 93 0.58 10.03 -7.89
N MET A 94 0.41 9.77 -9.20
CA MET A 94 1.47 9.24 -10.06
C MET A 94 2.76 10.06 -9.96
N LEU A 95 2.65 11.40 -9.97
CA LEU A 95 3.80 12.29 -9.83
C LEU A 95 4.48 12.13 -8.46
N ASN A 96 3.72 12.05 -7.36
CA ASN A 96 4.27 11.86 -6.02
C ASN A 96 4.92 10.46 -5.85
N LEU A 97 4.32 9.40 -6.43
CA LEU A 97 4.91 8.07 -6.43
C LEU A 97 6.18 8.04 -7.28
N GLY A 98 6.15 8.59 -8.49
CA GLY A 98 7.32 8.73 -9.36
C GLY A 98 8.46 9.48 -8.67
N ALA A 99 8.17 10.63 -8.06
CA ALA A 99 9.11 11.40 -7.24
C ALA A 99 9.71 10.58 -6.08
N ALA A 100 8.89 9.78 -5.38
CA ALA A 100 9.39 8.91 -4.32
C ALA A 100 10.31 7.80 -4.85
N HIS A 101 9.95 7.15 -5.95
CA HIS A 101 10.76 6.10 -6.59
C HIS A 101 12.05 6.67 -7.21
N LEU A 102 12.02 7.90 -7.74
CA LEU A 102 13.20 8.61 -8.26
C LEU A 102 14.22 8.93 -7.16
N ARG A 103 13.76 9.33 -5.95
CA ARG A 103 14.66 9.53 -4.81
C ARG A 103 15.37 8.24 -4.39
N GLU A 104 14.70 7.10 -4.41
CA GLU A 104 15.35 5.81 -4.13
C GLU A 104 16.35 5.38 -5.21
N MET A 105 16.05 5.67 -6.49
CA MET A 105 17.01 5.47 -7.57
C MET A 105 18.24 6.39 -7.42
N GLN A 106 18.04 7.68 -7.16
CA GLN A 106 19.13 8.65 -6.98
C GLN A 106 19.94 8.40 -5.69
N ALA A 107 19.35 7.78 -4.67
CA ALA A 107 20.09 7.30 -3.50
C ALA A 107 20.96 6.06 -3.81
N SER A 108 20.58 5.29 -4.82
CA SER A 108 21.29 4.08 -5.28
C SER A 108 22.35 4.38 -6.34
N ASP A 109 22.13 5.43 -7.14
CA ASP A 109 23.06 5.97 -8.15
C ASP A 109 23.03 7.51 -8.11
N PRO A 110 23.83 8.15 -7.21
CA PRO A 110 23.84 9.61 -7.07
C PRO A 110 24.42 10.36 -8.27
N GLY A 111 25.18 9.69 -9.13
CA GLY A 111 25.68 10.23 -10.41
C GLY A 111 24.77 9.94 -11.61
N GLY A 112 23.68 9.21 -11.39
CA GLY A 112 22.77 8.75 -12.43
C GLY A 112 22.00 9.90 -13.07
N ARG A 113 22.25 10.13 -14.36
CA ARG A 113 21.63 11.22 -15.13
C ARG A 113 20.10 11.11 -15.12
N LEU A 114 19.40 12.17 -14.74
CA LEU A 114 17.95 12.23 -14.58
C LEU A 114 17.31 13.00 -15.74
N VAL A 115 17.01 12.29 -16.83
CA VAL A 115 16.16 12.82 -17.91
C VAL A 115 14.70 12.39 -17.70
N TRP A 116 13.76 13.31 -17.95
CA TRP A 116 12.31 13.09 -17.91
C TRP A 116 11.66 13.39 -19.26
N VAL A 117 10.77 12.52 -19.76
CA VAL A 117 9.83 12.85 -20.86
C VAL A 117 8.38 12.84 -20.35
N ASP A 118 7.64 13.91 -20.59
CA ASP A 118 6.21 14.07 -20.25
C ASP A 118 5.38 14.12 -21.53
N ILE A 119 4.71 13.01 -21.86
CA ILE A 119 4.00 12.84 -23.13
C ILE A 119 2.50 13.00 -22.93
N GLY A 120 1.89 13.84 -23.78
CA GLY A 120 0.51 14.29 -23.60
C GLY A 120 0.35 15.01 -22.26
N GLY A 121 1.41 15.65 -21.76
CA GLY A 121 1.55 16.16 -20.39
C GLY A 121 0.36 17.00 -19.93
N GLY A 122 -0.26 17.68 -20.89
CA GLY A 122 -1.69 17.95 -20.85
C GLY A 122 -2.08 19.06 -19.88
N THR A 123 -3.36 19.39 -19.93
CA THR A 123 -3.91 20.54 -19.25
C THR A 123 -4.30 20.28 -17.80
N GLY A 124 -4.33 21.33 -16.98
CA GLY A 124 -4.81 21.26 -15.59
C GLY A 124 -4.70 22.58 -14.82
N PRO A 125 -5.62 22.86 -13.86
CA PRO A 125 -5.66 24.12 -13.11
C PRO A 125 -4.65 24.17 -11.95
N SER A 126 -3.81 25.20 -11.93
CA SER A 126 -2.93 25.51 -10.80
C SER A 126 -3.70 26.28 -9.72
N SER A 127 -4.28 25.57 -8.74
CA SER A 127 -4.64 26.15 -7.43
C SER A 127 -4.81 25.11 -6.30
N LEU A 128 -4.34 25.52 -5.11
CA LEU A 128 -4.66 25.06 -3.75
C LEU A 128 -4.98 23.56 -3.51
N ILE A 129 -3.95 22.80 -3.08
CA ILE A 129 -4.14 21.63 -2.19
C ILE A 129 -3.94 22.12 -0.75
N ARG A 130 -4.81 21.73 0.18
CA ARG A 130 -4.68 22.14 1.60
C ARG A 130 -3.55 21.36 2.29
N PHE A 131 -2.52 22.09 2.72
CA PHE A 131 -1.61 21.72 3.81
C PHE A 131 -1.42 22.94 4.71
N ASN A 132 -1.21 22.72 6.01
CA ASN A 132 -0.83 23.72 7.03
C ASN A 132 -1.63 25.05 7.07
N ASN A 133 -2.97 24.98 7.07
CA ASN A 133 -3.94 26.03 7.46
C ASN A 133 -3.91 27.42 6.78
N VAL A 134 -2.86 27.82 6.06
CA VAL A 134 -2.77 29.14 5.42
C VAL A 134 -3.67 29.22 4.19
N LYS A 135 -4.49 30.28 4.11
CA LYS A 135 -5.33 30.60 2.95
C LYS A 135 -4.61 31.64 2.06
N THR A 136 -4.14 31.22 0.88
CA THR A 136 -3.73 32.16 -0.17
C THR A 136 -4.41 31.75 -1.48
N LEU A 137 -5.22 32.63 -2.05
CA LEU A 137 -6.12 32.33 -3.16
C LEU A 137 -5.60 32.93 -4.48
N THR A 138 -4.70 32.21 -5.15
CA THR A 138 -4.18 32.60 -6.46
C THR A 138 -4.93 31.83 -7.56
N PHE A 139 -5.78 32.52 -8.32
CA PHE A 139 -6.38 31.97 -9.53
C PHE A 139 -5.36 32.02 -10.68
N VAL A 140 -4.97 30.85 -11.20
CA VAL A 140 -4.13 30.72 -12.41
C VAL A 140 -4.83 29.82 -13.40
N SER A 141 -4.98 30.27 -14.64
CA SER A 141 -5.72 29.56 -15.69
C SER A 141 -5.11 28.18 -15.99
N PRO A 142 -5.96 27.15 -16.20
CA PRO A 142 -5.53 25.80 -16.55
C PRO A 142 -5.03 25.72 -17.99
N LEU A 143 -3.84 25.14 -18.20
CA LEU A 143 -3.10 25.15 -19.47
C LEU A 143 -2.15 23.92 -19.55
N ILE A 144 -1.55 23.62 -20.71
CA ILE A 144 -0.59 22.50 -20.88
C ILE A 144 0.71 22.69 -20.08
N GLY A 145 1.33 21.57 -19.69
CA GLY A 145 2.54 21.53 -18.85
C GLY A 145 2.24 21.33 -17.37
N PHE A 146 1.02 20.89 -17.03
CA PHE A 146 0.57 20.78 -15.64
C PHE A 146 1.30 19.70 -14.83
N ASN A 147 1.75 18.61 -15.45
CA ASN A 147 2.55 17.60 -14.77
C ASN A 147 3.88 18.18 -14.28
N ILE A 148 4.60 18.91 -15.14
CA ILE A 148 5.88 19.57 -14.82
C ILE A 148 5.68 20.61 -13.69
N GLU A 149 4.68 21.49 -13.78
CA GLU A 149 4.35 22.44 -12.68
C GLU A 149 3.85 21.77 -11.38
N SER A 150 3.48 20.50 -11.43
CA SER A 150 3.05 19.72 -10.25
C SER A 150 4.18 18.89 -9.66
N MET A 151 5.12 18.42 -10.49
CA MET A 151 6.27 17.61 -10.09
C MET A 151 7.23 18.40 -9.19
N GLU A 152 7.45 19.69 -9.50
CA GLU A 152 8.20 20.66 -8.68
C GLU A 152 7.90 20.58 -7.17
N ARG A 153 6.68 20.21 -6.78
CA ARG A 153 6.22 20.10 -5.38
C ARG A 153 6.64 18.82 -4.68
N PHE A 154 7.12 17.83 -5.43
CA PHE A 154 7.50 16.50 -4.96
C PHE A 154 8.97 16.17 -5.26
N PHE A 155 9.49 16.69 -6.37
CA PHE A 155 10.86 16.56 -6.87
C PHE A 155 11.18 17.83 -7.69
N PRO A 156 12.11 18.70 -7.25
CA PRO A 156 12.39 19.96 -7.93
C PRO A 156 12.80 19.76 -9.39
N ILE A 157 12.33 20.64 -10.28
CA ILE A 157 12.68 20.57 -11.71
C ILE A 157 14.18 20.78 -11.94
N SER A 158 14.86 21.50 -11.04
CA SER A 158 16.32 21.65 -11.02
C SER A 158 17.10 20.34 -10.84
N ASN A 159 16.46 19.26 -10.38
CA ASN A 159 17.12 17.97 -10.15
C ASN A 159 17.14 17.08 -11.41
N PHE A 160 16.50 17.50 -12.51
CA PHE A 160 16.58 16.81 -13.80
C PHE A 160 17.60 17.49 -14.71
N ASP A 161 18.45 16.71 -15.39
CA ASP A 161 19.35 17.21 -16.42
C ASP A 161 18.58 17.80 -17.62
N ALA A 162 17.47 17.17 -17.98
CA ALA A 162 16.57 17.61 -19.04
C ALA A 162 15.14 17.10 -18.82
N VAL A 163 14.15 17.93 -19.12
CA VAL A 163 12.73 17.60 -19.10
C VAL A 163 12.12 17.91 -20.47
N TYR A 164 11.56 16.91 -21.14
CA TYR A 164 10.97 17.03 -22.48
C TYR A 164 9.45 16.93 -22.42
N LEU A 165 8.75 18.04 -22.68
CA LEU A 165 7.31 18.05 -22.90
C LEU A 165 7.02 17.78 -24.38
N VAL A 166 6.27 16.71 -24.67
CA VAL A 166 5.90 16.29 -26.03
C VAL A 166 4.38 16.26 -26.18
N ASP A 167 3.86 16.99 -27.17
CA ASP A 167 2.43 17.04 -27.52
C ASP A 167 2.25 17.28 -29.04
N LEU A 168 1.05 17.02 -29.55
CA LEU A 168 0.68 17.26 -30.96
C LEU A 168 0.12 18.68 -31.19
N CYS A 169 -0.24 19.40 -30.13
CA CYS A 169 -1.02 20.64 -30.20
C CYS A 169 -0.18 21.90 -29.97
N GLU A 170 0.39 22.45 -31.05
CA GLU A 170 1.24 23.66 -31.01
C GLU A 170 0.62 24.84 -30.22
N PRO A 171 -0.67 25.21 -30.37
CA PRO A 171 -1.25 26.33 -29.64
C PRO A 171 -1.27 26.15 -28.11
N LEU A 172 -1.19 24.92 -27.62
CA LEU A 172 -1.10 24.62 -26.18
C LEU A 172 0.35 24.57 -25.70
N LEU A 173 1.27 24.07 -26.51
CA LEU A 173 2.72 24.07 -26.26
C LEU A 173 3.27 25.49 -26.18
N ASP A 174 2.79 26.39 -27.03
CA ASP A 174 3.17 27.80 -27.04
C ASP A 174 2.82 28.53 -25.73
N ILE A 175 1.76 28.07 -25.05
CA ILE A 175 1.35 28.54 -23.74
C ILE A 175 2.21 27.91 -22.63
N ALA A 176 2.63 26.65 -22.77
CA ALA A 176 3.57 26.00 -21.86
C ALA A 176 4.95 26.69 -21.88
N ARG A 177 5.50 27.02 -23.06
CA ARG A 177 6.72 27.85 -23.21
C ARG A 177 6.60 29.15 -22.41
N LYS A 178 5.49 29.87 -22.58
CA LYS A 178 5.17 31.11 -21.86
C LYS A 178 4.94 30.91 -20.35
N ARG A 179 4.79 29.68 -19.83
CA ARG A 179 4.75 29.38 -18.39
C ARG A 179 6.15 29.04 -17.85
N PHE A 180 6.87 28.15 -18.51
CA PHE A 180 8.19 27.70 -18.08
C PHE A 180 9.23 28.83 -18.13
N ALA A 181 9.15 29.72 -19.13
CA ALA A 181 9.95 30.94 -19.16
C ALA A 181 9.70 31.85 -17.94
N ARG A 182 8.45 31.95 -17.45
CA ARG A 182 8.11 32.68 -16.20
C ARG A 182 8.52 31.94 -14.92
N ARG A 183 9.02 30.71 -15.01
CA ARG A 183 9.63 29.95 -13.91
C ARG A 183 11.15 30.00 -13.92
N GLY A 184 11.78 30.44 -15.01
CA GLY A 184 13.24 30.42 -15.17
C GLY A 184 13.83 29.02 -15.41
N TRP A 185 13.01 28.04 -15.79
CA TRP A 185 13.48 26.67 -16.05
C TRP A 185 14.15 26.57 -17.42
N ASN A 186 15.48 26.49 -17.43
CA ASN A 186 16.28 26.41 -18.66
C ASN A 186 16.48 24.97 -19.18
N ASN A 187 16.19 23.97 -18.33
CA ASN A 187 16.29 22.53 -18.61
C ASN A 187 14.95 21.91 -19.08
N VAL A 188 13.95 22.72 -19.43
CA VAL A 188 12.63 22.26 -19.88
C VAL A 188 12.43 22.58 -21.36
N HIS A 189 12.38 21.54 -22.19
CA HIS A 189 12.24 21.61 -23.64
C HIS A 189 10.79 21.31 -24.05
N VAL A 190 10.25 22.08 -25.00
CA VAL A 190 8.82 22.02 -25.38
C VAL A 190 8.67 21.74 -26.87
N ILE A 191 8.38 20.47 -27.19
CA ILE A 191 8.48 19.89 -28.52
C ILE A 191 7.08 19.56 -29.06
N CYS A 192 6.80 20.01 -30.28
CA CYS A 192 5.62 19.61 -31.04
C CYS A 192 5.99 18.43 -31.95
N ALA A 193 5.53 17.24 -31.60
CA ALA A 193 5.84 16.01 -32.33
C ALA A 193 4.78 14.94 -32.07
N ASP A 194 4.64 13.98 -33.00
CA ASP A 194 3.91 12.75 -32.71
C ASP A 194 4.75 11.87 -31.78
N ALA A 195 4.14 11.41 -30.69
CA ALA A 195 4.78 10.57 -29.68
C ALA A 195 5.23 9.20 -30.24
N SER A 196 4.60 8.71 -31.30
CA SER A 196 4.98 7.45 -31.98
C SER A 196 6.26 7.58 -32.80
N SER A 197 6.61 8.80 -33.25
CA SER A 197 7.83 9.10 -33.99
C SER A 197 8.87 9.89 -33.18
N PHE A 198 8.61 10.19 -31.92
CA PHE A 198 9.49 11.03 -31.09
C PHE A 198 10.78 10.28 -30.72
N VAL A 199 11.91 10.93 -30.97
CA VAL A 199 13.26 10.50 -30.58
C VAL A 199 13.91 11.62 -29.77
N LEU A 200 14.64 11.27 -28.71
CA LEU A 200 15.37 12.26 -27.90
C LEU A 200 16.35 13.04 -28.79
N PRO A 201 16.38 14.39 -28.73
CA PRO A 201 17.18 15.23 -29.64
C PRO A 201 18.69 15.25 -29.30
N GLU A 202 19.17 14.31 -28.48
CA GLU A 202 20.54 14.27 -27.98
C GLU A 202 21.48 13.40 -28.85
N PRO A 203 22.78 13.72 -28.93
CA PRO A 203 23.74 12.95 -29.72
C PRO A 203 23.75 11.46 -29.38
N GLY A 204 23.52 10.62 -30.38
CA GLY A 204 23.49 9.15 -30.27
C GLY A 204 22.13 8.55 -30.59
N TRP A 205 21.03 9.16 -30.11
CA TRP A 205 19.67 8.66 -30.34
C TRP A 205 19.21 8.81 -31.79
N SER A 206 19.60 9.90 -32.45
CA SER A 206 19.24 10.21 -33.85
C SER A 206 19.88 9.30 -34.90
N ASN A 207 20.93 8.56 -34.54
CA ASN A 207 21.79 7.84 -35.49
C ASN A 207 21.60 6.32 -35.48
N GLY A 208 20.51 5.81 -34.88
CA GLY A 208 20.17 4.37 -34.87
C GLY A 208 21.15 3.46 -34.11
N ARG A 209 22.13 4.01 -33.40
CA ARG A 209 22.99 3.28 -32.47
C ARG A 209 22.26 3.12 -31.14
N GLU A 210 22.50 2.03 -30.41
CA GLU A 210 22.06 1.93 -29.02
C GLU A 210 22.72 3.02 -28.17
N ALA A 211 21.99 4.10 -27.88
CA ALA A 211 22.39 5.07 -26.88
C ALA A 211 22.33 4.41 -25.49
N LYS A 212 23.45 3.86 -25.02
CA LYS A 212 23.64 3.38 -23.65
C LYS A 212 23.80 4.58 -22.69
N GLY A 213 22.72 5.35 -22.56
CA GLY A 213 22.53 6.45 -21.60
C GLY A 213 21.13 6.39 -20.98
N SER A 214 20.94 7.01 -19.82
CA SER A 214 19.73 6.89 -18.99
C SER A 214 18.66 7.94 -19.31
N LEU A 215 17.57 7.49 -19.92
CA LEU A 215 16.26 8.04 -19.55
C LEU A 215 15.90 7.48 -18.16
N SER A 216 15.32 8.31 -17.30
CA SER A 216 15.14 8.00 -15.87
C SER A 216 13.69 8.16 -15.39
N PHE A 217 12.91 9.04 -16.02
CA PHE A 217 11.46 9.11 -15.82
C PHE A 217 10.69 9.29 -17.14
N VAL A 218 9.53 8.65 -17.26
CA VAL A 218 8.53 8.99 -18.28
C VAL A 218 7.17 9.10 -17.61
N THR A 219 6.42 10.15 -17.93
CA THR A 219 5.02 10.29 -17.53
C THR A 219 4.12 10.33 -18.72
N LEU A 220 3.04 9.55 -18.64
CA LEU A 220 2.00 9.51 -19.64
C LEU A 220 0.69 10.06 -19.10
N SER A 221 0.13 10.99 -19.87
CA SER A 221 -1.30 10.90 -20.19
C SER A 221 -1.38 10.44 -21.66
N TYR A 222 -1.25 9.11 -21.85
CA TYR A 222 -1.16 8.33 -23.11
C TYR A 222 0.24 8.26 -23.81
N SER A 223 0.78 7.02 -24.00
CA SER A 223 1.97 6.48 -24.77
C SER A 223 3.21 7.33 -25.09
N LEU A 224 4.51 6.91 -25.07
CA LEU A 224 5.35 5.71 -24.72
C LEU A 224 6.87 6.17 -24.83
N SER A 225 7.99 5.55 -24.40
CA SER A 225 8.42 4.23 -23.85
C SER A 225 9.74 4.35 -22.98
N MET A 226 10.84 3.67 -23.35
CA MET A 226 12.26 3.68 -22.86
C MET A 226 12.62 3.33 -21.38
N LYS A 227 13.90 3.51 -21.02
CA LYS A 227 14.54 3.19 -19.71
C LYS A 227 14.08 4.16 -18.60
N GLY A 228 14.30 3.76 -17.34
CA GLY A 228 13.88 4.51 -16.15
C GLY A 228 12.59 3.99 -15.52
N ILE A 229 11.95 4.83 -14.70
CA ILE A 229 10.59 4.61 -14.19
C ILE A 229 9.59 5.17 -15.20
N PHE A 230 8.49 4.44 -15.43
CA PHE A 230 7.44 4.80 -16.37
C PHE A 230 6.10 4.88 -15.64
N GLY A 231 5.47 6.06 -15.62
CA GLY A 231 4.22 6.32 -14.90
C GLY A 231 3.04 6.61 -15.81
N VAL A 232 1.89 5.98 -15.54
CA VAL A 232 0.65 6.13 -16.30
C VAL A 232 -0.53 6.37 -15.37
N VAL A 233 -1.44 7.29 -15.77
CA VAL A 233 -2.79 7.40 -15.20
C VAL A 233 -3.80 7.53 -16.32
N ASP A 234 -4.78 6.64 -16.33
CA ASP A 234 -5.74 6.49 -17.41
C ASP A 234 -7.05 5.85 -16.91
N PHE A 235 -8.14 5.98 -17.67
CA PHE A 235 -9.40 5.30 -17.47
C PHE A 235 -9.38 3.89 -18.06
N TYR A 236 -10.27 3.00 -17.62
CA TYR A 236 -10.30 1.63 -18.12
C TYR A 236 -11.69 0.98 -18.03
N THR A 237 -12.04 0.12 -18.99
CA THR A 237 -13.33 -0.62 -18.99
C THR A 237 -13.13 -2.14 -19.05
N ALA A 238 -12.11 -2.65 -18.35
CA ALA A 238 -11.81 -4.07 -18.29
C ALA A 238 -12.96 -4.91 -17.72
N GLY A 239 -13.33 -5.96 -18.45
CA GLY A 239 -14.31 -6.96 -18.02
C GLY A 239 -13.75 -7.92 -16.97
N ARG A 240 -14.64 -8.76 -16.43
CA ARG A 240 -14.24 -9.94 -15.69
C ARG A 240 -13.82 -11.01 -16.69
N SER A 241 -12.52 -11.29 -16.77
CA SER A 241 -12.02 -12.40 -17.58
C SER A 241 -12.45 -13.73 -16.95
N SER A 242 -12.94 -14.67 -17.77
CA SER A 242 -13.09 -16.07 -17.38
C SER A 242 -11.73 -16.73 -17.13
N SER A 243 -10.67 -16.23 -17.77
CA SER A 243 -9.28 -16.66 -17.69
C SER A 243 -8.39 -15.50 -17.21
N GLN A 244 -8.58 -15.03 -15.97
CA GLN A 244 -7.52 -14.26 -15.29
C GLN A 244 -6.27 -15.13 -15.25
N THR A 245 -5.22 -14.74 -15.96
CA THR A 245 -4.00 -15.56 -16.01
C THR A 245 -3.28 -15.56 -14.66
N LEU A 246 -2.49 -16.61 -14.40
CA LEU A 246 -1.59 -16.65 -13.24
C LEU A 246 -0.63 -15.43 -13.24
N HIS A 247 -0.23 -14.96 -14.41
CA HIS A 247 0.55 -13.74 -14.58
C HIS A 247 -0.22 -12.46 -14.17
N GLU A 248 -1.48 -12.28 -14.56
CA GLU A 248 -2.28 -11.12 -14.11
C GLU A 248 -2.43 -11.08 -12.58
N ARG A 249 -2.53 -12.24 -11.93
CA ARG A 249 -2.51 -12.33 -10.46
C ARG A 249 -1.14 -11.98 -9.87
N ALA A 250 -0.05 -12.31 -10.57
CA ALA A 250 1.32 -11.96 -10.19
C ALA A 250 1.60 -10.44 -10.26
N ILE A 251 0.84 -9.70 -11.09
CA ILE A 251 0.89 -8.24 -11.16
C ILE A 251 0.16 -7.58 -9.95
N GLY A 252 -0.62 -8.34 -9.18
CA GLY A 252 -1.15 -7.91 -7.89
C GLY A 252 -2.11 -6.71 -7.96
N GLY A 253 -2.91 -6.59 -9.01
CA GLY A 253 -3.84 -5.47 -9.22
C GLY A 253 -5.24 -5.70 -8.66
N SER A 254 -5.50 -5.32 -7.40
CA SER A 254 -6.84 -5.40 -6.81
C SER A 254 -7.85 -4.53 -7.57
N GLY A 255 -9.06 -5.02 -7.85
CA GLY A 255 -10.11 -4.23 -8.50
C GLY A 255 -9.88 -3.88 -9.99
N LYS A 256 -9.08 -4.65 -10.72
CA LYS A 256 -8.90 -4.50 -12.20
C LYS A 256 -10.20 -4.67 -12.99
N GLU A 257 -11.30 -5.16 -12.41
CA GLU A 257 -12.56 -5.42 -13.11
C GLU A 257 -13.61 -4.28 -13.00
N CYS A 258 -14.49 -4.17 -14.01
CA CYS A 258 -15.66 -3.32 -14.03
C CYS A 258 -16.94 -4.10 -14.39
N GLY A 259 -18.03 -3.84 -13.66
CA GLY A 259 -19.35 -4.43 -13.94
C GLY A 259 -19.92 -4.00 -15.30
N TRP A 260 -20.71 -4.88 -15.94
CA TRP A 260 -21.15 -4.71 -17.34
C TRP A 260 -21.74 -3.34 -17.67
N ILE A 261 -22.74 -2.86 -16.90
CA ILE A 261 -23.37 -1.54 -17.09
C ILE A 261 -22.32 -0.42 -17.09
N SER A 262 -21.36 -0.49 -16.16
CA SER A 262 -20.29 0.52 -16.04
C SER A 262 -19.31 0.47 -17.20
N ARG A 263 -19.08 -0.69 -17.83
CA ARG A 263 -18.24 -0.80 -19.03
C ARG A 263 -18.94 -0.20 -20.23
N TRP A 264 -20.16 -0.68 -20.51
CA TRP A 264 -21.01 -0.22 -21.60
C TRP A 264 -21.20 1.32 -21.58
N PHE A 265 -21.55 1.88 -20.42
CA PHE A 265 -21.73 3.32 -20.27
C PHE A 265 -20.44 4.11 -20.52
N TRP A 266 -19.30 3.68 -19.96
CA TRP A 266 -18.04 4.43 -20.12
C TRP A 266 -17.40 4.26 -21.49
N GLN A 267 -17.58 3.11 -22.16
CA GLN A 267 -17.15 2.93 -23.55
C GLN A 267 -17.89 3.94 -24.43
N ILE A 268 -19.22 3.89 -24.45
CA ILE A 268 -20.05 4.82 -25.24
C ILE A 268 -19.77 6.29 -24.90
N TRP A 269 -19.62 6.64 -23.60
CA TRP A 269 -19.32 8.01 -23.20
C TRP A 269 -18.02 8.54 -23.84
N PHE A 270 -16.95 7.74 -23.83
CA PHE A 270 -15.66 8.16 -24.35
C PHE A 270 -15.53 7.96 -25.87
N ASP A 271 -16.31 7.05 -26.48
CA ASP A 271 -16.39 6.89 -27.93
C ASP A 271 -16.99 8.15 -28.62
N PHE A 272 -17.85 8.91 -27.94
CA PHE A 272 -18.27 10.26 -28.38
C PHE A 272 -17.11 11.26 -28.48
N ASP A 273 -16.16 11.24 -27.53
CA ASP A 273 -14.90 12.00 -27.59
C ASP A 273 -13.83 11.31 -28.47
N HIS A 274 -14.17 10.20 -29.16
CA HIS A 274 -13.28 9.31 -29.92
C HIS A 274 -12.10 8.69 -29.14
N VAL A 275 -12.26 8.48 -27.83
CA VAL A 275 -11.23 7.90 -26.94
C VAL A 275 -11.57 6.45 -26.60
N SER A 276 -11.13 5.49 -27.41
CA SER A 276 -11.42 4.06 -27.18
C SER A 276 -10.86 3.54 -25.84
N LEU A 277 -11.72 3.24 -24.87
CA LEU A 277 -11.36 2.77 -23.51
C LEU A 277 -11.07 1.25 -23.40
N GLY A 278 -10.48 0.67 -24.44
CA GLY A 278 -10.14 -0.76 -24.48
C GLY A 278 -9.21 -1.19 -23.33
N PRO A 279 -9.48 -2.32 -22.63
CA PRO A 279 -8.58 -2.84 -21.59
C PRO A 279 -7.16 -3.11 -22.09
N GLN A 280 -7.02 -3.49 -23.37
CA GLN A 280 -5.78 -3.89 -24.02
C GLN A 280 -4.65 -2.87 -23.87
N ARG A 281 -4.98 -1.57 -23.71
CA ARG A 281 -3.99 -0.50 -23.47
C ARG A 281 -3.19 -0.75 -22.19
N ARG A 282 -3.85 -1.21 -21.12
CA ARG A 282 -3.20 -1.60 -19.87
C ARG A 282 -2.50 -2.95 -20.01
N ASP A 283 -3.16 -3.92 -20.63
CA ASP A 283 -2.61 -5.28 -20.75
C ASP A 283 -1.31 -5.28 -21.58
N TYR A 284 -1.21 -4.41 -22.60
CA TYR A 284 0.02 -4.19 -23.36
C TYR A 284 1.13 -3.51 -22.55
N LEU A 285 0.80 -2.57 -21.65
CA LEU A 285 1.78 -2.00 -20.71
C LEU A 285 2.30 -3.07 -19.73
N GLU A 286 1.39 -3.85 -19.16
CA GLU A 286 1.69 -4.94 -18.23
C GLU A 286 2.51 -6.07 -18.89
N TYR A 287 2.35 -6.31 -20.21
CA TYR A 287 3.15 -7.24 -21.00
C TYR A 287 4.53 -6.69 -21.43
N LYS A 288 4.59 -5.43 -21.87
CA LYS A 288 5.80 -4.85 -22.48
C LYS A 288 6.84 -4.39 -21.45
N PHE A 289 6.43 -4.15 -20.20
CA PHE A 289 7.26 -3.60 -19.13
C PHE A 289 7.11 -4.38 -17.83
N GLY A 290 8.14 -4.33 -16.98
CA GLY A 290 8.05 -4.84 -15.62
C GLY A 290 7.25 -3.89 -14.74
N THR A 291 6.11 -4.34 -14.20
CA THR A 291 5.26 -3.52 -13.33
C THR A 291 5.87 -3.40 -11.92
N ILE A 292 6.01 -2.19 -11.39
CA ILE A 292 6.44 -1.91 -10.01
C ILE A 292 5.21 -1.72 -9.11
N LYS A 293 4.25 -0.88 -9.55
CA LYS A 293 3.00 -0.58 -8.82
C LYS A 293 1.80 -0.63 -9.74
N SER A 294 0.69 -1.11 -9.20
CA SER A 294 -0.66 -0.83 -9.69
C SER A 294 -1.51 -0.25 -8.56
N TYR A 295 -2.43 0.65 -8.90
CA TYR A 295 -3.56 1.03 -8.05
C TYR A 295 -4.80 1.29 -8.90
N ASN A 296 -5.94 0.74 -8.49
CA ASN A 296 -7.23 0.94 -9.17
C ASN A 296 -8.16 1.82 -8.32
N GLY A 297 -8.63 2.91 -8.90
CA GLY A 297 -9.48 3.91 -8.26
C GLY A 297 -10.86 4.05 -8.92
N ARG A 298 -11.79 4.66 -8.19
CA ARG A 298 -13.12 5.04 -8.69
C ARG A 298 -13.37 6.51 -8.39
N ASN A 299 -13.51 7.31 -9.43
CA ASN A 299 -13.70 8.75 -9.29
C ASN A 299 -15.18 9.10 -9.10
N ARG A 300 -15.48 9.90 -8.08
CA ARG A 300 -16.81 10.37 -7.70
C ARG A 300 -16.98 11.80 -8.23
N PHE A 301 -17.25 11.96 -9.53
CA PHE A 301 -17.25 13.29 -10.18
C PHE A 301 -18.65 13.93 -10.22
N VAL A 302 -19.59 13.37 -11.01
CA VAL A 302 -20.88 14.01 -11.30
C VAL A 302 -21.94 13.69 -10.23
N LEU A 303 -22.13 12.40 -9.91
CA LEU A 303 -23.05 11.94 -8.88
C LEU A 303 -22.36 10.86 -8.03
N PRO A 304 -21.89 11.18 -6.79
CA PRO A 304 -20.96 10.32 -6.04
C PRO A 304 -21.49 8.94 -5.65
N PHE A 305 -22.82 8.76 -5.71
CA PHE A 305 -23.51 7.50 -5.40
C PHE A 305 -23.85 6.66 -6.66
N ILE A 306 -24.01 7.29 -7.83
CA ILE A 306 -24.58 6.65 -9.03
C ILE A 306 -23.52 6.43 -10.11
N VAL A 307 -22.77 7.47 -10.49
CA VAL A 307 -21.86 7.44 -11.65
C VAL A 307 -20.41 7.62 -11.18
N ARG A 308 -19.59 6.57 -11.35
CA ARG A 308 -18.19 6.54 -10.89
C ARG A 308 -17.24 6.11 -12.00
N ILE A 309 -16.26 6.95 -12.31
CA ILE A 309 -15.32 6.68 -13.42
C ILE A 309 -14.18 5.77 -12.94
N PRO A 310 -13.96 4.58 -13.54
CA PRO A 310 -12.82 3.72 -13.26
C PRO A 310 -11.53 4.32 -13.83
N TYR A 311 -10.52 4.53 -12.97
CA TYR A 311 -9.19 4.95 -13.38
C TYR A 311 -8.12 4.09 -12.71
N TYR A 312 -7.01 3.86 -13.37
CA TYR A 312 -5.85 3.17 -12.81
C TYR A 312 -4.66 4.12 -12.70
N ILE A 313 -3.70 3.73 -11.87
CA ILE A 313 -2.38 4.29 -11.75
C ILE A 313 -1.41 3.12 -11.87
N TRP A 314 -0.40 3.26 -12.71
CA TRP A 314 0.59 2.23 -12.96
C TRP A 314 1.99 2.85 -12.93
N LEU A 315 2.93 2.19 -12.27
CA LEU A 315 4.36 2.46 -12.39
C LEU A 315 5.05 1.17 -12.85
N GLY A 316 6.04 1.29 -13.74
CA GLY A 316 6.88 0.18 -14.17
C GLY A 316 8.27 0.62 -14.60
N ARG A 317 9.05 -0.34 -15.10
CA ARG A 317 10.41 -0.17 -15.63
C ARG A 317 10.66 -1.13 -16.80
N CYS A 318 11.78 -0.98 -17.49
CA CYS A 318 12.17 -1.88 -18.57
C CYS A 318 12.24 -3.36 -18.10
N ARG A 319 11.81 -4.30 -18.94
CA ARG A 319 11.92 -5.76 -18.66
C ARG A 319 13.36 -6.23 -18.49
N THR A 320 14.32 -5.55 -19.12
CA THR A 320 15.78 -5.84 -19.01
C THR A 320 16.44 -5.13 -17.82
N ALA A 321 15.67 -4.74 -16.80
CA ALA A 321 16.25 -4.32 -15.52
C ALA A 321 16.91 -5.52 -14.84
N ASP A 322 17.98 -5.28 -14.07
CA ASP A 322 18.48 -6.32 -13.18
C ASP A 322 17.44 -6.61 -12.08
N VAL A 323 17.15 -7.90 -11.92
CA VAL A 323 16.22 -8.47 -10.94
C VAL A 323 16.88 -9.56 -10.10
N SER A 324 18.19 -9.80 -10.27
CA SER A 324 18.91 -10.98 -9.76
C SER A 324 18.82 -11.12 -8.23
N ARG A 325 18.88 -10.00 -7.48
CA ARG A 325 18.66 -10.01 -6.02
C ARG A 325 17.25 -10.50 -5.64
N PHE A 326 16.23 -10.10 -6.40
CA PHE A 326 14.85 -10.52 -6.14
C PHE A 326 14.64 -11.98 -6.53
N VAL A 327 15.20 -12.42 -7.66
CA VAL A 327 15.19 -13.85 -8.05
C VAL A 327 15.88 -14.70 -6.98
N HIS A 328 17.08 -14.32 -6.51
CA HIS A 328 17.77 -15.01 -5.41
C HIS A 328 16.96 -15.05 -4.11
N ALA A 329 16.36 -13.92 -3.72
CA ALA A 329 15.54 -13.83 -2.52
C ALA A 329 14.24 -14.65 -2.60
N PHE A 330 13.69 -14.85 -3.80
CA PHE A 330 12.55 -15.72 -4.04
C PHE A 330 12.97 -17.20 -4.11
N GLU A 331 13.84 -17.55 -5.05
CA GLU A 331 14.18 -18.92 -5.42
C GLU A 331 15.05 -19.63 -4.36
N VAL A 332 16.05 -18.94 -3.82
CA VAL A 332 17.06 -19.53 -2.92
C VAL A 332 16.71 -19.25 -1.46
N GLU A 333 16.65 -17.97 -1.07
CA GLU A 333 16.53 -17.57 0.34
C GLU A 333 15.18 -17.87 0.99
N SER A 334 14.17 -18.20 0.17
CA SER A 334 12.81 -18.50 0.63
C SER A 334 12.38 -19.96 0.41
N GLY A 335 13.23 -20.79 -0.23
CA GLY A 335 12.93 -22.20 -0.50
C GLY A 335 12.10 -22.48 -1.77
N ASN A 336 11.82 -21.46 -2.58
CA ASN A 336 10.89 -21.60 -3.71
C ASN A 336 11.49 -22.34 -4.93
N THR A 337 12.70 -22.89 -4.78
CA THR A 337 13.33 -23.89 -5.67
C THR A 337 12.93 -25.33 -5.37
N ILE A 338 12.52 -25.63 -4.14
CA ILE A 338 12.18 -26.99 -3.67
C ILE A 338 10.66 -27.13 -3.54
N GLY A 339 9.97 -26.08 -3.09
CA GLY A 339 8.52 -26.08 -2.84
C GLY A 339 7.67 -25.79 -4.08
N ASN A 340 6.40 -26.21 -4.05
CA ASN A 340 5.39 -25.83 -5.04
C ASN A 340 4.77 -24.43 -4.74
N THR A 341 5.60 -23.51 -4.28
CA THR A 341 5.27 -22.16 -3.79
C THR A 341 5.03 -21.21 -4.96
N THR A 342 3.82 -21.23 -5.51
CA THR A 342 3.43 -20.33 -6.60
C THR A 342 3.56 -18.84 -6.22
N PRO A 343 4.09 -17.96 -7.10
CA PRO A 343 4.32 -18.16 -8.53
C PRO A 343 5.55 -19.02 -8.89
N HIS A 344 5.37 -20.03 -9.74
CA HIS A 344 6.51 -20.60 -10.45
C HIS A 344 7.13 -19.52 -11.34
N ALA A 345 8.46 -19.42 -11.35
CA ALA A 345 9.16 -18.74 -12.43
C ALA A 345 8.82 -19.47 -13.73
N LEU A 346 8.19 -18.76 -14.68
CA LEU A 346 7.94 -19.32 -16.01
C LEU A 346 9.30 -19.51 -16.67
N LYS A 347 9.75 -20.77 -16.77
CA LYS A 347 10.93 -21.13 -17.56
C LYS A 347 10.77 -20.48 -18.93
N ALA A 348 11.71 -19.60 -19.28
CA ALA A 348 11.71 -18.93 -20.57
C ALA A 348 11.64 -20.00 -21.66
N ILE A 349 10.52 -20.04 -22.38
CA ILE A 349 10.31 -21.03 -23.43
C ILE A 349 11.30 -20.65 -24.52
N LYS A 350 12.28 -21.52 -24.79
CA LYS A 350 13.10 -21.45 -25.99
C LYS A 350 12.23 -21.85 -27.19
N ALA A 351 11.30 -20.98 -27.53
CA ALA A 351 10.42 -21.11 -28.69
C ALA A 351 11.28 -20.89 -29.94
N GLN A 352 11.89 -21.99 -30.39
CA GLN A 352 12.51 -22.12 -31.70
C GLN A 352 11.51 -22.77 -32.67
N ASP A 353 10.24 -22.44 -32.51
CA ASP A 353 9.12 -22.84 -33.36
C ASP A 353 8.88 -21.71 -34.38
N ASP A 354 8.84 -22.06 -35.67
CA ASP A 354 8.75 -21.07 -36.75
C ASP A 354 7.41 -20.31 -36.72
N ILE A 355 7.47 -19.02 -36.39
CA ILE A 355 6.32 -18.12 -36.42
C ILE A 355 6.03 -17.75 -37.89
N PRO A 356 4.78 -17.94 -38.40
CA PRO A 356 4.42 -17.52 -39.75
C PRO A 356 4.65 -16.03 -39.99
N GLU A 357 5.05 -15.62 -41.21
CA GLU A 357 5.21 -14.19 -41.52
C GLU A 357 3.85 -13.48 -41.48
N PHE A 358 3.68 -12.62 -40.48
CA PHE A 358 2.53 -11.71 -40.34
C PHE A 358 2.68 -10.53 -41.31
N GLU A 359 2.26 -10.71 -42.57
CA GLU A 359 2.36 -9.68 -43.62
C GLU A 359 1.51 -8.41 -43.36
N ASP A 360 0.53 -8.47 -42.45
CA ASP A 360 -0.52 -7.45 -42.28
C ASP A 360 -0.25 -6.45 -41.13
N LEU A 361 1.01 -6.32 -40.69
CA LEU A 361 1.47 -5.21 -39.85
C LEU A 361 2.19 -4.17 -40.73
N GLY A 362 1.49 -3.08 -41.03
CA GLY A 362 1.93 -2.02 -41.95
C GLY A 362 3.32 -1.44 -41.65
N GLU A 363 3.94 -0.85 -42.69
CA GLU A 363 5.36 -0.52 -42.73
C GLU A 363 5.89 0.19 -41.46
N SER A 364 7.04 -0.28 -40.98
CA SER A 364 7.73 0.32 -39.84
C SER A 364 8.09 1.78 -40.14
N ALA A 365 7.79 2.68 -39.21
CA ALA A 365 8.04 4.13 -39.32
C ALA A 365 9.53 4.53 -39.43
N VAL A 366 10.46 3.57 -39.48
CA VAL A 366 11.88 3.77 -39.73
C VAL A 366 12.24 3.16 -41.10
N GLN A 367 12.46 4.02 -42.10
CA GLN A 367 12.99 3.60 -43.41
C GLN A 367 14.46 3.16 -43.28
N LEU A 368 14.69 1.88 -42.94
CA LEU A 368 16.01 1.27 -42.88
C LEU A 368 16.62 1.15 -44.28
N SER A 369 17.61 2.00 -44.55
CA SER A 369 18.18 2.31 -45.86
C SER A 369 19.10 1.23 -46.46
N SER A 370 19.23 0.05 -45.84
CA SER A 370 19.99 -1.06 -46.44
C SER A 370 19.43 -2.45 -46.08
N PRO A 371 19.57 -3.47 -46.95
CA PRO A 371 19.17 -4.84 -46.61
C PRO A 371 19.93 -5.42 -45.41
N SER A 372 21.21 -5.07 -45.26
CA SER A 372 22.05 -5.50 -44.13
C SER A 372 21.56 -4.96 -42.78
N SER A 373 21.11 -3.70 -42.73
CA SER A 373 20.53 -3.13 -41.49
C SER A 373 19.20 -3.80 -41.11
N ARG A 374 18.38 -4.25 -42.07
CA ARG A 374 17.17 -5.05 -41.78
C ARG A 374 17.51 -6.42 -41.17
N LYS A 375 18.59 -7.07 -41.61
CA LYS A 375 18.98 -8.37 -41.04
C LYS A 375 19.48 -8.23 -39.60
N ALA A 376 20.37 -7.27 -39.34
CA ALA A 376 20.83 -6.96 -37.99
C ALA A 376 19.69 -6.54 -37.06
N ALA A 377 18.69 -5.79 -37.56
CA ALA A 377 17.50 -5.45 -36.81
C ALA A 377 16.61 -6.68 -36.51
N ARG A 378 16.40 -7.59 -37.49
CA ARG A 378 15.67 -8.86 -37.26
C ARG A 378 16.37 -9.75 -36.22
N GLU A 379 17.70 -9.86 -36.27
CA GLU A 379 18.50 -10.63 -35.30
C GLU A 379 18.52 -9.99 -33.88
N ALA A 380 18.29 -8.69 -33.75
CA ALA A 380 18.24 -7.99 -32.46
C ALA A 380 16.88 -8.05 -31.74
N VAL A 381 15.78 -8.38 -32.43
CA VAL A 381 14.44 -8.47 -31.83
C VAL A 381 14.18 -9.88 -31.30
N VAL A 382 14.82 -10.22 -30.18
CA VAL A 382 14.39 -11.35 -29.35
C VAL A 382 13.02 -11.01 -28.75
N ILE A 383 11.95 -11.51 -29.36
CA ILE A 383 10.61 -11.45 -28.78
C ILE A 383 10.57 -12.45 -27.63
N ASP A 384 10.84 -11.97 -26.41
CA ASP A 384 10.61 -12.75 -25.20
C ASP A 384 9.10 -12.92 -24.97
N VAL A 385 8.56 -14.00 -25.55
CA VAL A 385 7.15 -14.41 -25.48
C VAL A 385 6.72 -14.75 -24.04
N SER A 386 7.68 -14.91 -23.12
CA SER A 386 7.39 -15.15 -21.70
C SER A 386 6.57 -13.97 -21.12
N PRO A 387 5.51 -14.24 -20.34
CA PRO A 387 4.90 -13.22 -19.49
C PRO A 387 5.92 -12.66 -18.48
N PRO A 388 5.94 -11.33 -18.22
CA PRO A 388 6.92 -10.76 -17.30
C PRO A 388 6.78 -11.27 -15.85
N LEU A 389 7.84 -11.07 -15.07
CA LEU A 389 7.87 -11.45 -13.65
C LEU A 389 6.88 -10.62 -12.79
N SER A 390 6.57 -11.12 -11.59
CA SER A 390 5.66 -10.46 -10.64
C SER A 390 6.17 -9.08 -10.18
N THR A 391 5.29 -8.23 -9.61
CA THR A 391 5.70 -6.88 -9.16
C THR A 391 6.81 -6.86 -8.10
N PHE A 392 7.00 -7.98 -7.40
CA PHE A 392 8.11 -8.16 -6.47
C PHE A 392 9.47 -8.04 -7.18
N HIS A 393 9.64 -8.73 -8.32
CA HIS A 393 10.92 -8.81 -9.03
C HIS A 393 11.38 -7.47 -9.60
N TYR A 394 10.43 -6.61 -9.98
CA TYR A 394 10.74 -5.29 -10.54
C TYR A 394 10.79 -4.17 -9.50
N ALA A 395 10.57 -4.46 -8.20
CA ALA A 395 10.70 -3.48 -7.13
C ALA A 395 12.10 -2.86 -7.09
N ILE A 396 12.24 -1.70 -6.43
CA ILE A 396 13.48 -0.90 -6.51
C ILE A 396 14.49 -1.30 -5.44
N ARG A 397 14.08 -1.52 -4.18
CA ARG A 397 15.03 -1.59 -3.05
C ARG A 397 15.04 -2.90 -2.25
N ASN A 398 13.89 -3.37 -1.76
CA ASN A 398 13.84 -4.42 -0.72
C ASN A 398 13.04 -5.67 -1.13
N PRO A 399 13.62 -6.88 -1.05
CA PRO A 399 12.94 -8.15 -1.35
C PRO A 399 12.18 -8.74 -0.15
N TRP A 400 11.56 -7.91 0.70
CA TRP A 400 10.90 -8.36 1.94
C TRP A 400 9.65 -9.23 1.71
N ARG A 401 8.67 -8.71 0.96
CA ARG A 401 7.34 -9.31 0.82
C ARG A 401 7.23 -10.15 -0.43
N LEU A 402 7.35 -11.46 -0.25
CA LEU A 402 7.33 -12.45 -1.33
C LEU A 402 6.02 -12.37 -2.15
N PRO A 403 6.08 -12.61 -3.47
CA PRO A 403 4.89 -12.59 -4.31
C PRO A 403 4.01 -13.80 -4.00
N TYR A 404 2.70 -13.58 -3.98
CA TYR A 404 1.70 -14.61 -3.69
C TYR A 404 0.47 -14.41 -4.57
N TYR A 405 -0.34 -15.46 -4.72
CA TYR A 405 -1.62 -15.37 -5.40
C TYR A 405 -2.78 -15.15 -4.42
N GLU A 406 -3.73 -14.32 -4.81
CA GLU A 406 -4.95 -14.07 -4.04
C GLU A 406 -5.89 -15.30 -4.12
N GLN A 407 -5.73 -16.22 -3.17
CA GLN A 407 -6.58 -17.41 -3.02
C GLN A 407 -8.00 -17.03 -2.52
N LYS A 408 -8.92 -18.01 -2.44
CA LYS A 408 -10.26 -17.78 -1.89
C LYS A 408 -10.21 -17.36 -0.42
N ILE A 409 -9.45 -18.10 0.41
CA ILE A 409 -9.27 -17.85 1.84
C ILE A 409 -8.73 -16.44 2.13
N HIS A 410 -7.86 -15.89 1.27
CA HIS A 410 -7.34 -14.52 1.39
C HIS A 410 -8.44 -13.44 1.32
N LYS A 411 -9.64 -13.76 0.82
CA LYS A 411 -10.79 -12.83 0.70
C LYS A 411 -11.74 -12.89 1.89
N GLU A 412 -11.58 -13.87 2.78
CA GLU A 412 -12.34 -13.99 4.01
C GLU A 412 -11.77 -13.03 5.08
N PHE A 413 -10.45 -12.84 5.08
CA PHE A 413 -9.76 -11.80 5.83
C PHE A 413 -10.01 -10.41 5.24
N ARG A 414 -10.76 -9.56 5.97
CA ARG A 414 -10.99 -8.15 5.59
C ARG A 414 -9.97 -7.18 6.19
N SER A 415 -9.14 -7.65 7.12
CA SER A 415 -8.14 -6.86 7.84
C SER A 415 -7.14 -7.77 8.57
N PHE A 416 -6.15 -7.16 9.22
CA PHE A 416 -5.28 -7.82 10.19
C PHE A 416 -6.10 -8.29 11.41
N ILE A 417 -5.78 -9.48 11.94
CA ILE A 417 -6.45 -10.01 13.14
C ILE A 417 -5.95 -9.24 14.36
N TYR A 418 -4.62 -9.17 14.49
CA TYR A 418 -3.93 -8.54 15.60
C TYR A 418 -3.14 -7.32 15.12
N ALA A 419 -3.23 -6.20 15.83
CA ALA A 419 -2.44 -5.00 15.57
C ALA A 419 -1.08 -4.98 16.31
N PHE A 420 -0.92 -5.90 17.27
CA PHE A 420 0.23 -6.10 18.16
C PHE A 420 0.28 -7.57 18.62
N THR A 421 1.41 -8.05 19.16
CA THR A 421 1.57 -9.44 19.65
C THR A 421 1.13 -9.65 21.11
N TRP A 422 0.86 -10.90 21.50
CA TRP A 422 0.43 -11.31 22.84
C TRP A 422 1.42 -12.27 23.53
N GLU A 423 2.68 -12.25 23.08
CA GLU A 423 3.78 -13.04 23.62
C GLU A 423 4.85 -12.08 24.16
N ASP A 424 5.61 -12.52 25.15
CA ASP A 424 6.76 -11.75 25.63
C ASP A 424 8.05 -12.14 24.88
N PRO A 425 8.55 -11.32 23.94
CA PRO A 425 9.77 -11.66 23.22
C PRO A 425 11.01 -11.63 24.11
N GLU A 426 10.99 -10.94 25.28
CA GLU A 426 12.09 -11.03 26.25
C GLU A 426 12.12 -12.39 26.96
N GLU A 427 10.98 -13.06 27.11
CA GLU A 427 10.96 -14.45 27.59
C GLU A 427 11.49 -15.41 26.52
N ASP A 428 11.11 -15.19 25.25
CA ASP A 428 11.63 -15.98 24.13
C ASP A 428 13.16 -15.86 24.04
N MET A 429 13.73 -14.66 24.16
CA MET A 429 15.18 -14.43 24.06
C MET A 429 16.00 -15.20 25.10
N LYS A 430 15.47 -15.46 26.31
CA LYS A 430 16.14 -16.27 27.35
C LYS A 430 16.37 -17.73 26.94
N HIS A 431 15.52 -18.25 26.05
CA HIS A 431 15.54 -19.65 25.62
C HIS A 431 15.97 -19.82 24.17
N LEU A 432 15.87 -18.76 23.36
CA LEU A 432 16.21 -18.77 21.94
C LEU A 432 17.72 -18.89 21.67
N ASN A 433 18.60 -18.32 22.50
CA ASN A 433 20.05 -18.33 22.28
C ASN A 433 20.44 -18.08 20.80
N LEU A 434 20.09 -16.88 20.30
CA LEU A 434 20.31 -16.47 18.91
C LEU A 434 21.68 -15.80 18.72
N GLY A 435 22.26 -16.02 17.55
CA GLY A 435 23.37 -15.25 17.01
C GLY A 435 23.18 -14.90 15.52
N PRO A 436 24.17 -14.25 14.89
CA PRO A 436 24.05 -13.74 13.53
C PRO A 436 23.93 -14.83 12.46
N ASP A 437 24.36 -16.06 12.72
CA ASP A 437 24.24 -17.18 11.77
C ASP A 437 22.86 -17.86 11.78
N ASP A 438 22.04 -17.63 12.81
CA ASP A 438 20.75 -18.30 12.97
C ASP A 438 19.75 -17.96 11.86
N SER A 439 18.92 -18.94 11.52
CA SER A 439 17.87 -18.82 10.51
C SER A 439 16.53 -19.23 11.14
N MET A 440 15.65 -18.26 11.31
CA MET A 440 14.43 -18.39 12.10
C MET A 440 13.18 -18.66 11.26
N PHE A 441 12.27 -19.48 11.79
CA PHE A 441 10.89 -19.61 11.30
C PHE A 441 9.92 -19.03 12.33
N VAL A 442 9.15 -17.99 11.99
CA VAL A 442 8.33 -17.24 12.95
C VAL A 442 6.95 -16.94 12.34
N ILE A 443 5.88 -17.04 13.12
CA ILE A 443 4.56 -16.56 12.69
C ILE A 443 4.56 -15.04 12.63
N THR A 444 4.10 -14.45 11.53
CA THR A 444 4.21 -13.00 11.31
C THR A 444 3.48 -12.21 12.38
N SER A 445 2.23 -12.58 12.66
CA SER A 445 1.34 -11.83 13.54
C SER A 445 1.37 -10.33 13.16
N ALA A 446 1.61 -9.43 14.11
CA ALA A 446 1.82 -8.00 13.85
C ALA A 446 3.29 -7.61 13.56
N GLY A 447 4.23 -8.56 13.58
CA GLY A 447 5.66 -8.37 13.29
C GLY A 447 6.53 -7.92 14.47
N ASP A 448 5.96 -7.72 15.66
CA ASP A 448 6.66 -7.10 16.80
C ASP A 448 7.79 -8.00 17.35
N ASN A 449 7.52 -9.29 17.57
CA ASN A 449 8.50 -10.24 18.10
C ASN A 449 9.65 -10.43 17.10
N ALA A 450 9.34 -10.52 15.79
CA ALA A 450 10.34 -10.64 14.73
C ALA A 450 11.29 -9.41 14.66
N LEU A 451 10.77 -8.20 14.90
CA LEU A 451 11.59 -7.00 15.04
C LEU A 451 12.44 -7.01 16.33
N HIS A 452 11.90 -7.55 17.44
CA HIS A 452 12.66 -7.71 18.68
C HIS A 452 13.85 -8.67 18.50
N TYR A 453 13.65 -9.83 17.88
CA TYR A 453 14.75 -10.79 17.60
C TYR A 453 15.82 -10.18 16.67
N ALA A 454 15.40 -9.37 15.68
CA ALA A 454 16.32 -8.69 14.78
C ALA A 454 17.18 -7.63 15.49
N ILE A 455 16.61 -6.87 16.44
CA ILE A 455 17.37 -5.96 17.31
C ILE A 455 18.33 -6.75 18.20
N ALA A 456 17.84 -7.81 18.84
CA ALA A 456 18.56 -8.49 19.92
C ALA A 456 19.74 -9.37 19.44
N ALA A 457 19.69 -9.91 18.21
CA ALA A 457 20.70 -10.86 17.72
C ALA A 457 21.12 -10.72 16.24
N GLN A 458 20.47 -9.85 15.46
CA GLN A 458 20.72 -9.66 14.02
C GLN A 458 20.87 -10.98 13.21
N PRO A 459 19.96 -11.95 13.34
CA PRO A 459 20.08 -13.26 12.69
C PRO A 459 19.99 -13.15 11.16
N LYS A 460 20.78 -13.98 10.47
CA LYS A 460 20.92 -14.09 9.00
C LYS A 460 19.61 -14.07 8.22
N ARG A 461 18.57 -14.73 8.75
CA ARG A 461 17.30 -14.92 8.05
C ARG A 461 16.15 -15.08 9.04
N ILE A 462 15.03 -14.41 8.79
CA ILE A 462 13.77 -14.59 9.53
C ILE A 462 12.64 -14.81 8.51
N HIS A 463 12.13 -16.03 8.43
CA HIS A 463 10.95 -16.40 7.65
C HIS A 463 9.71 -16.06 8.46
N CYS A 464 9.04 -14.97 8.11
CA CYS A 464 7.77 -14.57 8.72
C CYS A 464 6.62 -15.16 7.91
N VAL A 465 5.81 -16.06 8.49
CA VAL A 465 4.74 -16.79 7.79
C VAL A 465 3.36 -16.40 8.32
N ASP A 466 2.39 -16.17 7.43
CA ASP A 466 0.98 -15.91 7.79
C ASP A 466 0.08 -16.12 6.55
N VAL A 467 -1.08 -16.76 6.74
CA VAL A 467 -2.07 -16.96 5.67
C VAL A 467 -2.95 -15.72 5.45
N ASN A 468 -3.01 -14.80 6.41
CA ASN A 468 -3.73 -13.54 6.26
C ASN A 468 -2.81 -12.48 5.58
N PRO A 469 -3.11 -12.05 4.34
CA PRO A 469 -2.27 -11.09 3.63
C PRO A 469 -2.14 -9.75 4.37
N CYS A 470 -3.13 -9.38 5.19
CA CYS A 470 -3.16 -8.13 5.92
C CYS A 470 -2.15 -8.07 7.09
N GLN A 471 -1.78 -9.22 7.66
CA GLN A 471 -0.73 -9.32 8.69
C GLN A 471 0.63 -8.96 8.10
N GLY A 472 0.98 -9.58 6.96
CA GLY A 472 2.18 -9.20 6.22
C GLY A 472 2.13 -7.77 5.64
N HIS A 473 0.94 -7.23 5.30
CA HIS A 473 0.82 -5.80 4.94
C HIS A 473 1.08 -4.86 6.13
N LEU A 474 0.74 -5.27 7.37
CA LEU A 474 1.08 -4.52 8.58
C LEU A 474 2.58 -4.58 8.86
N PHE A 475 3.17 -5.77 8.82
CA PHE A 475 4.61 -5.90 9.09
C PHE A 475 5.46 -5.22 8.02
N GLU A 476 5.11 -5.34 6.73
CA GLU A 476 5.77 -4.61 5.63
C GLU A 476 5.66 -3.08 5.79
N LEU A 477 4.56 -2.57 6.36
CA LEU A 477 4.43 -1.14 6.69
C LEU A 477 5.35 -0.72 7.85
N LYS A 478 5.56 -1.57 8.85
CA LYS A 478 6.54 -1.32 9.92
C LYS A 478 7.97 -1.27 9.35
N LEU A 479 8.36 -2.24 8.52
CA LEU A 479 9.67 -2.28 7.86
C LEU A 479 9.92 -1.03 6.99
N ALA A 480 8.97 -0.69 6.10
CA ALA A 480 9.06 0.54 5.29
C ALA A 480 9.05 1.81 6.16
N GLY A 481 8.37 1.78 7.31
CA GLY A 481 8.34 2.87 8.28
C GLY A 481 9.70 3.13 8.93
N ILE A 482 10.39 2.08 9.36
CA ILE A 482 11.73 2.15 9.99
C ILE A 482 12.73 2.80 9.03
N GLN A 483 12.81 2.29 7.80
CA GLN A 483 13.74 2.77 6.79
C GLN A 483 13.37 4.15 6.22
N GLY A 484 12.08 4.39 5.94
CA GLY A 484 11.61 5.54 5.15
C GLY A 484 11.17 6.78 5.94
N LEU A 485 11.01 6.71 7.27
CA LEU A 485 10.50 7.82 8.09
C LEU A 485 11.56 8.39 9.05
N THR A 486 11.24 9.51 9.70
CA THR A 486 11.92 9.92 10.94
C THR A 486 11.32 9.17 12.14
N TYR A 487 12.08 9.06 13.25
CA TYR A 487 11.58 8.45 14.49
C TYR A 487 10.25 9.08 14.97
N ALA A 488 10.11 10.40 14.86
CA ALA A 488 8.88 11.09 15.29
C ALA A 488 7.66 10.74 14.41
N GLU A 489 7.84 10.63 13.09
CA GLU A 489 6.77 10.18 12.18
C GLU A 489 6.41 8.70 12.44
N PHE A 490 7.41 7.86 12.68
CA PHE A 490 7.23 6.43 12.97
C PHE A 490 6.55 6.19 14.32
N PHE A 491 6.97 6.90 15.37
CA PHE A 491 6.36 6.82 16.70
C PHE A 491 4.95 7.43 16.71
N SER A 492 4.67 8.48 15.93
CA SER A 492 3.29 8.94 15.73
C SER A 492 2.42 7.87 15.04
N MET A 493 2.96 7.14 14.06
CA MET A 493 2.21 6.04 13.41
C MET A 493 1.95 4.86 14.35
N PHE A 494 2.97 4.34 15.02
CA PHE A 494 2.90 3.05 15.72
C PHE A 494 3.02 3.15 17.25
N GLY A 495 3.68 4.17 17.79
CA GLY A 495 3.65 4.48 19.22
C GLY A 495 2.29 5.06 19.64
N GLU A 496 1.92 6.20 19.08
CA GLU A 496 0.66 6.90 19.35
C GLU A 496 -0.55 6.29 18.63
N GLY A 497 -0.32 5.48 17.59
CA GLY A 497 -1.36 4.93 16.74
C GLY A 497 -2.08 5.97 15.85
N CYS A 498 -1.62 7.22 15.80
CA CYS A 498 -2.34 8.33 15.19
C CYS A 498 -1.41 9.22 14.37
N GLN A 499 -1.57 9.17 13.05
CA GLN A 499 -0.79 9.96 12.10
C GLN A 499 -1.72 10.57 11.04
N PRO A 500 -2.27 11.79 11.27
CA PRO A 500 -3.17 12.46 10.32
C PRO A 500 -2.56 12.70 8.93
N ALA A 501 -1.22 12.80 8.82
CA ALA A 501 -0.52 12.92 7.55
C ALA A 501 -0.18 11.57 6.88
N PHE A 502 -0.63 10.42 7.43
CA PHE A 502 -0.27 9.08 6.95
C PHE A 502 -0.48 8.92 5.43
N ARG A 503 -1.59 9.46 4.91
CA ARG A 503 -1.91 9.39 3.49
C ARG A 503 -0.88 10.12 2.59
N HIS A 504 -0.20 11.14 3.10
CA HIS A 504 0.92 11.81 2.44
C HIS A 504 2.21 10.98 2.56
N LEU A 505 2.56 10.52 3.77
CA LEU A 505 3.75 9.69 4.02
C LEU A 505 3.74 8.41 3.15
N LEU A 506 2.57 7.78 3.04
CA LEU A 506 2.33 6.58 2.24
C LEU A 506 2.64 6.79 0.75
N ASP A 507 2.31 7.94 0.18
CA ASP A 507 2.64 8.25 -1.22
C ASP A 507 4.09 8.74 -1.37
N ALA A 508 4.53 9.67 -0.52
CA ALA A 508 5.74 10.47 -0.71
C ALA A 508 7.04 9.85 -0.17
N LYS A 509 6.95 8.91 0.79
CA LYS A 509 8.10 8.26 1.46
C LYS A 509 8.02 6.74 1.42
N LEU A 510 6.89 6.15 1.80
CA LEU A 510 6.77 4.68 1.96
C LEU A 510 6.53 3.96 0.63
N SER A 511 5.97 4.63 -0.38
CA SER A 511 5.53 3.95 -1.60
C SER A 511 6.58 3.08 -2.31
N PRO A 512 7.86 3.47 -2.49
CA PRO A 512 8.84 2.64 -3.19
C PRO A 512 9.37 1.45 -2.37
N LEU A 513 9.20 1.47 -1.04
CA LEU A 513 9.66 0.42 -0.12
C LEU A 513 8.65 -0.71 0.06
N LEU A 514 7.36 -0.44 -0.22
CA LEU A 514 6.27 -1.40 -0.13
C LEU A 514 6.11 -2.23 -1.41
N SER A 515 5.45 -3.38 -1.30
CA SER A 515 4.87 -4.13 -2.41
C SER A 515 3.72 -3.39 -3.11
N SER A 516 3.33 -3.85 -4.31
CA SER A 516 2.17 -3.31 -5.03
C SER A 516 0.87 -3.48 -4.25
N LEU A 517 0.66 -4.66 -3.65
CA LEU A 517 -0.57 -5.02 -2.90
C LEU A 517 -0.68 -4.27 -1.57
N CYS A 518 0.40 -4.21 -0.78
CA CYS A 518 0.41 -3.51 0.51
C CYS A 518 0.14 -2.00 0.34
N TYR A 519 0.75 -1.39 -0.69
CA TYR A 519 0.47 0.01 -1.02
C TYR A 519 -1.02 0.24 -1.37
N GLN A 520 -1.67 -0.67 -2.10
CA GLN A 520 -3.11 -0.59 -2.39
C GLN A 520 -3.95 -0.71 -1.11
N PHE A 521 -3.64 -1.70 -0.26
CA PHE A 521 -4.33 -1.92 1.02
C PHE A 521 -4.29 -0.66 1.89
N TRP A 522 -3.11 -0.09 2.14
CA TRP A 522 -2.97 1.11 2.97
C TRP A 522 -3.51 2.39 2.32
N ARG A 523 -3.55 2.47 0.99
CA ARG A 523 -4.20 3.57 0.27
C ARG A 523 -5.72 3.56 0.44
N ILE A 524 -6.33 2.37 0.52
CA ILE A 524 -7.76 2.20 0.80
C ILE A 524 -8.04 2.43 2.30
N ASN A 525 -7.19 1.88 3.17
CA ASN A 525 -7.37 1.85 4.61
C ASN A 525 -6.69 3.00 5.38
N SER A 526 -6.27 4.08 4.69
CA SER A 526 -5.51 5.18 5.31
C SER A 526 -6.21 5.88 6.48
N HIS A 527 -7.53 5.73 6.57
CA HIS A 527 -8.37 6.27 7.63
C HIS A 527 -8.11 5.64 9.01
N MET A 528 -7.49 4.45 9.08
CA MET A 528 -7.17 3.77 10.34
C MET A 528 -6.23 4.60 11.23
N PHE A 529 -5.26 5.30 10.64
CA PHE A 529 -4.34 6.19 11.34
C PHE A 529 -4.92 7.59 11.68
N HIS A 530 -6.20 7.87 11.40
CA HIS A 530 -6.80 9.18 11.70
C HIS A 530 -7.23 9.38 13.16
N LYS A 531 -7.24 8.32 13.99
CA LYS A 531 -7.66 8.39 15.42
C LYS A 531 -6.86 7.47 16.32
N SER A 532 -6.93 6.17 16.06
CA SER A 532 -6.08 5.13 16.67
C SER A 532 -6.10 3.91 15.76
N PHE A 533 -4.93 3.55 15.25
CA PHE A 533 -4.67 2.36 14.46
C PHE A 533 -5.07 1.09 15.22
N TYR A 534 -4.77 1.02 16.52
CA TYR A 534 -5.10 -0.10 17.40
C TYR A 534 -6.59 -0.32 17.61
N MET A 535 -7.40 0.75 17.46
CA MET A 535 -8.86 0.67 17.45
C MET A 535 -9.44 0.28 16.08
N SER A 536 -8.62 -0.29 15.18
CA SER A 536 -8.98 -0.84 13.86
C SER A 536 -8.71 -2.36 13.80
N GLY A 537 -8.95 -2.99 12.64
CA GLY A 537 -8.80 -4.45 12.49
C GLY A 537 -9.90 -5.26 13.19
N TYR A 538 -9.64 -6.56 13.39
CA TYR A 538 -10.55 -7.43 14.18
C TYR A 538 -10.37 -7.19 15.68
N SER A 539 -9.14 -7.19 16.21
CA SER A 539 -8.84 -6.91 17.63
C SER A 539 -9.42 -5.57 18.13
N GLY A 540 -9.49 -4.55 17.25
CA GLY A 540 -10.10 -3.26 17.58
C GLY A 540 -11.58 -3.34 17.96
N TRP A 541 -12.31 -4.41 17.63
CA TRP A 541 -13.66 -4.63 18.18
C TRP A 541 -13.65 -4.95 19.68
N ALA A 542 -12.73 -5.81 20.13
CA ALA A 542 -12.58 -6.10 21.55
C ALA A 542 -12.14 -4.85 22.33
N LEU A 543 -11.17 -4.09 21.81
CA LEU A 543 -10.66 -2.88 22.49
C LEU A 543 -11.73 -1.78 22.62
N ARG A 544 -12.48 -1.49 21.55
CA ARG A 544 -13.57 -0.51 21.58
C ARG A 544 -14.69 -0.92 22.55
N LEU A 545 -14.94 -2.23 22.69
CA LEU A 545 -15.93 -2.74 23.63
C LEU A 545 -15.43 -2.67 25.08
N ALA A 546 -14.17 -3.00 25.35
CA ALA A 546 -13.56 -2.82 26.67
C ALA A 546 -13.61 -1.36 27.13
N GLN A 547 -13.21 -0.40 26.27
CA GLN A 547 -13.31 1.02 26.56
C GLN A 547 -14.76 1.50 26.79
N TRP A 548 -15.75 0.90 26.12
CA TRP A 548 -17.17 1.18 26.34
C TRP A 548 -17.66 0.63 27.70
N ILE A 549 -17.23 -0.58 28.08
CA ILE A 549 -17.50 -1.20 29.39
C ILE A 549 -16.91 -0.35 30.52
N PHE A 550 -15.63 0.06 30.43
CA PHE A 550 -15.00 0.89 31.47
C PHE A 550 -15.69 2.24 31.63
N ARG A 551 -16.17 2.84 30.54
CA ARG A 551 -16.94 4.10 30.59
C ARG A 551 -18.29 3.94 31.27
N ILE A 552 -19.00 2.83 31.03
CA ILE A 552 -20.30 2.55 31.68
C ILE A 552 -20.11 2.18 33.15
N ALA A 553 -19.05 1.46 33.49
CA ALA A 553 -18.71 1.10 34.87
C ALA A 553 -18.06 2.25 35.67
N GLY A 554 -17.80 3.41 35.06
CA GLY A 554 -17.15 4.57 35.68
C GLY A 554 -15.62 4.50 35.79
N VAL A 555 -15.03 3.30 35.72
CA VAL A 555 -13.60 3.02 35.98
C VAL A 555 -12.62 3.47 34.87
N GLN A 556 -13.04 4.36 33.96
CA GLN A 556 -12.19 4.82 32.85
C GLN A 556 -10.95 5.60 33.35
N GLU A 557 -11.06 6.26 34.51
CA GLU A 557 -9.94 6.98 35.14
C GLU A 557 -9.04 6.02 35.95
N ASP A 558 -9.60 5.04 36.65
CA ASP A 558 -8.81 3.99 37.33
C ASP A 558 -7.93 3.21 36.33
N VAL A 559 -8.46 2.92 35.14
CA VAL A 559 -7.68 2.31 34.05
C VAL A 559 -6.50 3.20 33.62
N ARG A 560 -6.67 4.53 33.60
CA ARG A 560 -5.59 5.48 33.33
C ARG A 560 -4.56 5.49 34.46
N LEU A 561 -5.01 5.58 35.71
CA LEU A 561 -4.17 5.58 36.90
C LEU A 561 -3.37 4.27 37.03
N MET A 562 -3.95 3.10 36.73
CA MET A 562 -3.22 1.82 36.72
C MET A 562 -2.11 1.80 35.67
N CYS A 563 -2.28 2.44 34.52
CA CYS A 563 -1.24 2.55 33.48
C CYS A 563 -0.17 3.62 33.80
N GLU A 564 -0.43 4.53 34.74
CA GLU A 564 0.47 5.61 35.15
C GLU A 564 1.11 5.39 36.54
N ALA A 565 0.72 4.32 37.23
CA ALA A 565 1.12 3.99 38.60
C ALA A 565 2.64 4.02 38.82
N GLY A 566 3.05 4.55 39.97
CA GLY A 566 4.45 4.68 40.38
C GLY A 566 5.06 3.44 41.02
N SER A 567 4.23 2.49 41.47
CA SER A 567 4.70 1.30 42.17
C SER A 567 3.76 0.10 42.00
N ILE A 568 4.30 -1.11 42.13
CA ILE A 568 3.53 -2.35 42.05
C ILE A 568 2.36 -2.39 43.08
N PRO A 569 2.54 -2.04 44.37
CA PRO A 569 1.43 -2.03 45.33
C PRO A 569 0.29 -1.07 44.96
N GLU A 570 0.61 0.08 44.33
CA GLU A 570 -0.41 1.02 43.83
C GLU A 570 -1.17 0.43 42.63
N GLN A 571 -0.44 -0.11 41.65
CA GLN A 571 -1.01 -0.75 40.46
C GLN A 571 -1.91 -1.94 40.82
N GLU A 572 -1.44 -2.81 41.73
CA GLU A 572 -2.18 -3.96 42.22
C GLU A 572 -3.42 -3.56 43.03
N ARG A 573 -3.33 -2.49 43.84
CA ARG A 573 -4.50 -1.95 44.56
C ARG A 573 -5.58 -1.49 43.57
N ILE A 574 -5.22 -0.68 42.56
CA ILE A 574 -6.18 -0.17 41.57
C ILE A 574 -6.82 -1.32 40.77
N TRP A 575 -6.05 -2.35 40.42
CA TRP A 575 -6.61 -3.58 39.86
C TRP A 575 -7.64 -4.21 40.80
N ARG A 576 -7.25 -4.54 42.04
CA ARG A 576 -8.09 -5.28 42.99
C ARG A 576 -9.38 -4.55 43.36
N GLU A 577 -9.31 -3.24 43.56
CA GLU A 577 -10.42 -2.41 44.06
C GLU A 577 -11.38 -1.95 42.96
N ALA A 578 -10.87 -1.47 41.81
CA ALA A 578 -11.70 -0.85 40.78
C ALA A 578 -11.89 -1.70 39.52
N ILE A 579 -10.80 -2.24 38.95
CA ILE A 579 -10.83 -2.77 37.58
C ILE A 579 -11.23 -4.26 37.54
N ARG A 580 -10.73 -5.06 38.47
CA ARG A 580 -10.99 -6.50 38.60
C ARG A 580 -12.49 -6.84 38.75
N PRO A 581 -13.29 -6.13 39.57
CA PRO A 581 -14.74 -6.39 39.66
C PRO A 581 -15.49 -6.19 38.35
N VAL A 582 -14.99 -5.31 37.46
CA VAL A 582 -15.58 -5.06 36.13
C VAL A 582 -15.15 -6.14 35.13
N PHE A 583 -13.86 -6.49 35.10
CA PHE A 583 -13.34 -7.55 34.21
C PHE A 583 -13.92 -8.94 34.51
N LEU A 584 -13.96 -9.32 35.78
CA LEU A 584 -14.46 -10.63 36.24
C LEU A 584 -15.98 -10.64 36.46
N ASN A 585 -16.70 -9.61 36.02
CA ASN A 585 -18.16 -9.60 36.07
C ASN A 585 -18.73 -10.79 35.27
N PRO A 586 -19.68 -11.59 35.82
CA PRO A 586 -20.23 -12.76 35.13
C PRO A 586 -20.81 -12.47 33.74
N ILE A 587 -21.32 -11.27 33.48
CA ILE A 587 -21.85 -10.85 32.16
C ILE A 587 -20.71 -10.63 31.17
N VAL A 588 -19.62 -9.98 31.59
CA VAL A 588 -18.42 -9.77 30.76
C VAL A 588 -17.75 -11.11 30.44
N VAL A 589 -17.62 -11.98 31.44
CA VAL A 589 -17.10 -13.35 31.25
C VAL A 589 -18.05 -14.21 30.40
N ALA A 590 -19.37 -14.00 30.46
CA ALA A 590 -20.33 -14.66 29.56
C ALA A 590 -20.17 -14.21 28.10
N LEU A 591 -19.81 -12.95 27.84
CA LEU A 591 -19.43 -12.51 26.50
C LEU A 591 -18.13 -13.17 26.03
N LEU A 592 -17.12 -13.25 26.89
CA LEU A 592 -15.85 -13.95 26.60
C LEU A 592 -16.04 -15.47 26.40
N LYS A 593 -17.15 -16.05 26.86
CA LYS A 593 -17.55 -17.43 26.53
C LYS A 593 -18.18 -17.58 25.14
N ASN A 594 -18.58 -16.50 24.45
CA ASN A 594 -19.29 -16.59 23.18
C ASN A 594 -18.33 -16.91 22.01
N PRO A 595 -18.48 -18.05 21.30
CA PRO A 595 -17.53 -18.48 20.27
C PRO A 595 -17.46 -17.52 19.06
N ILE A 596 -18.56 -16.82 18.74
CA ILE A 596 -18.59 -15.83 17.66
C ILE A 596 -17.75 -14.60 18.06
N PHE A 597 -17.75 -14.23 19.34
CA PHE A 597 -16.91 -13.15 19.86
C PHE A 597 -15.43 -13.59 19.94
N CYS A 598 -15.15 -14.79 20.47
CA CYS A 598 -13.80 -15.37 20.49
C CYS A 598 -13.14 -15.31 19.11
N TRP A 599 -13.82 -15.79 18.07
CA TRP A 599 -13.28 -15.78 16.71
C TRP A 599 -13.16 -14.38 16.12
N ASN A 600 -14.26 -13.60 16.06
CA ASN A 600 -14.30 -12.35 15.30
C ASN A 600 -13.66 -11.15 16.00
N ALA A 601 -13.38 -11.22 17.31
CA ALA A 601 -12.81 -10.11 18.09
C ALA A 601 -11.50 -10.47 18.81
N LEU A 602 -11.24 -11.75 19.10
CA LEU A 602 -10.02 -12.20 19.78
C LEU A 602 -9.13 -13.15 18.93
N GLY A 603 -9.62 -13.62 17.77
CA GLY A 603 -8.93 -14.58 16.89
C GLY A 603 -8.89 -16.03 17.40
N VAL A 604 -9.52 -16.32 18.55
CA VAL A 604 -9.44 -17.61 19.25
C VAL A 604 -10.36 -18.66 18.56
N PRO A 605 -9.82 -19.80 18.09
CA PRO A 605 -10.58 -20.85 17.43
C PRO A 605 -11.30 -21.78 18.44
N MET A 606 -12.21 -22.62 17.93
CA MET A 606 -12.99 -23.55 18.75
C MET A 606 -12.16 -24.65 19.43
N ASN A 607 -11.09 -25.13 18.79
CA ASN A 607 -10.23 -26.18 19.34
C ASN A 607 -9.43 -25.66 20.55
N GLN A 608 -8.72 -24.54 20.41
CA GLN A 608 -8.07 -23.84 21.52
C GLN A 608 -9.05 -23.49 22.65
N ARG A 609 -10.24 -22.99 22.31
CA ARG A 609 -11.30 -22.71 23.29
C ARG A 609 -11.74 -23.96 24.04
N LYS A 610 -11.74 -25.15 23.41
CA LYS A 610 -12.00 -26.41 24.10
C LYS A 610 -10.84 -26.77 25.03
N MET A 611 -9.59 -26.64 24.59
CA MET A 611 -8.40 -27.02 25.37
C MET A 611 -8.34 -26.36 26.74
N PHE A 612 -8.62 -25.04 26.87
CA PHE A 612 -8.66 -24.41 28.19
C PHE A 612 -9.95 -24.68 28.98
N LEU A 613 -11.05 -25.07 28.31
CA LEU A 613 -12.31 -25.46 28.96
C LEU A 613 -12.29 -26.90 29.50
N ASP A 614 -11.46 -27.77 28.93
CA ASP A 614 -11.20 -29.12 29.44
C ASP A 614 -10.33 -29.09 30.72
N GLU A 615 -9.57 -28.01 30.97
CA GLU A 615 -8.74 -27.81 32.18
C GLU A 615 -9.42 -26.95 33.28
N GLY A 616 -10.55 -26.29 33.00
CA GLY A 616 -11.21 -25.39 33.96
C GLY A 616 -12.32 -24.55 33.33
N SER A 617 -12.89 -23.60 34.09
CA SER A 617 -13.89 -22.70 33.51
C SER A 617 -13.25 -21.50 32.80
N ALA A 618 -13.95 -20.90 31.83
CA ALA A 618 -13.50 -19.64 31.23
C ALA A 618 -13.38 -18.48 32.24
N PHE A 619 -14.05 -18.56 33.41
CA PHE A 619 -13.82 -17.60 34.49
C PHE A 619 -12.44 -17.83 35.13
N ASP A 620 -12.07 -19.10 35.35
CA ASP A 620 -10.77 -19.47 35.91
C ASP A 620 -9.63 -19.16 34.95
N PHE A 621 -9.78 -19.41 33.65
CA PHE A 621 -8.78 -19.01 32.64
C PHE A 621 -8.52 -17.50 32.67
N VAL A 622 -9.59 -16.68 32.62
CA VAL A 622 -9.49 -15.21 32.68
C VAL A 622 -8.87 -14.75 34.01
N LYS A 623 -9.35 -15.26 35.14
CA LYS A 623 -8.83 -14.97 36.49
C LYS A 623 -7.34 -15.34 36.63
N ASP A 624 -6.95 -16.54 36.22
CA ASP A 624 -5.57 -17.03 36.27
C ASP A 624 -4.65 -16.26 35.29
N THR A 625 -5.17 -15.77 34.16
CA THR A 625 -4.42 -14.93 33.21
C THR A 625 -4.16 -13.54 33.77
N PHE A 626 -5.20 -12.85 34.26
CA PHE A 626 -5.10 -11.42 34.59
C PHE A 626 -4.68 -11.10 36.04
N ASP A 627 -5.05 -11.91 37.05
CA ASP A 627 -4.73 -11.59 38.46
C ASP A 627 -3.22 -11.43 38.78
N PRO A 628 -2.29 -12.20 38.17
CA PRO A 628 -0.86 -12.03 38.41
C PRO A 628 -0.24 -10.77 37.77
N ILE A 629 -0.84 -10.23 36.70
CA ILE A 629 -0.18 -9.22 35.86
C ILE A 629 0.15 -7.92 36.62
N PRO A 630 -0.78 -7.32 37.39
CA PRO A 630 -0.52 -6.08 38.12
C PRO A 630 0.55 -6.20 39.22
N SER A 631 0.86 -7.42 39.69
CA SER A 631 1.93 -7.70 40.64
C SER A 631 3.25 -8.16 39.98
N THR A 632 3.24 -8.47 38.68
CA THR A 632 4.41 -8.99 37.95
C THR A 632 5.31 -7.87 37.42
N ALA A 633 4.76 -6.84 36.78
CA ALA A 633 5.53 -5.75 36.17
C ALA A 633 4.73 -4.43 36.07
N LEU A 634 5.41 -3.29 36.00
CA LEU A 634 4.77 -1.98 35.86
C LEU A 634 4.32 -1.74 34.41
N LEU A 635 3.03 -1.51 34.21
CA LEU A 635 2.46 -1.18 32.89
C LEU A 635 3.11 0.08 32.29
N ARG A 636 3.47 1.05 33.14
CA ARG A 636 4.15 2.29 32.76
C ARG A 636 5.59 2.08 32.25
N ASP A 637 6.23 0.96 32.57
CA ASP A 637 7.67 0.76 32.44
C ASP A 637 7.95 -0.67 31.92
N GLY A 638 8.10 -0.80 30.60
CA GLY A 638 8.33 -2.08 29.92
C GLY A 638 7.12 -3.00 29.70
N ALA A 639 6.13 -3.09 30.59
CA ALA A 639 4.99 -4.04 30.45
C ALA A 639 3.89 -3.54 29.47
N TYR A 640 4.26 -3.33 28.22
CA TYR A 640 3.46 -2.62 27.22
C TYR A 640 2.24 -3.37 26.69
N HIS A 641 2.23 -4.71 26.76
CA HIS A 641 1.20 -5.56 26.15
C HIS A 641 -0.20 -5.29 26.68
N TYR A 642 -0.31 -4.85 27.94
CA TYR A 642 -1.59 -4.45 28.55
C TYR A 642 -1.77 -2.93 28.64
N LEU A 643 -0.71 -2.12 28.70
CA LEU A 643 -0.82 -0.66 28.59
C LEU A 643 -1.46 -0.26 27.25
N LEU A 644 -1.03 -0.87 26.14
CA LEU A 644 -1.54 -0.57 24.80
C LEU A 644 -3.06 -0.74 24.66
N PRO A 645 -3.67 -1.92 24.95
CA PRO A 645 -5.10 -2.12 24.78
C PRO A 645 -5.96 -1.29 25.73
N LEU A 646 -5.43 -0.92 26.91
CA LEU A 646 -6.11 -0.05 27.87
C LEU A 646 -6.13 1.42 27.39
N LEU A 647 -4.97 1.99 27.04
CA LEU A 647 -4.84 3.38 26.61
C LEU A 647 -5.17 3.62 25.12
N GLY A 648 -5.13 2.58 24.29
CA GLY A 648 -5.27 2.65 22.83
C GLY A 648 -4.01 3.15 22.08
N LYS A 649 -2.88 3.24 22.80
CA LYS A 649 -1.54 3.67 22.33
C LYS A 649 -0.44 3.19 23.31
N TYR A 650 0.82 3.20 22.87
CA TYR A 650 2.00 3.02 23.72
C TYR A 650 2.46 4.34 24.40
N THR A 651 3.46 4.26 25.28
CA THR A 651 4.27 5.40 25.76
C THR A 651 5.74 5.24 25.37
N HIS A 652 6.57 6.27 25.51
CA HIS A 652 8.02 6.14 25.28
C HIS A 652 8.74 5.23 26.30
N SER A 653 8.18 5.04 27.50
CA SER A 653 8.69 4.15 28.55
C SER A 653 8.12 2.72 28.50
N SER A 654 7.02 2.52 27.75
CA SER A 654 6.33 1.25 27.65
C SER A 654 5.88 1.04 26.20
N CYS A 655 6.83 0.51 25.41
CA CYS A 655 6.64 0.13 24.02
C CYS A 655 7.61 -1.01 23.63
N PRO A 656 7.30 -1.81 22.60
CA PRO A 656 8.23 -2.75 21.99
C PRO A 656 9.58 -2.13 21.62
N ALA A 657 10.65 -2.93 21.64
CA ALA A 657 12.02 -2.50 21.37
C ALA A 657 12.16 -1.65 20.07
N TYR A 658 11.45 -2.00 18.99
CA TYR A 658 11.52 -1.26 17.71
C TYR A 658 10.86 0.14 17.75
N LEU A 659 10.13 0.47 18.82
CA LEU A 659 9.57 1.80 19.09
C LEU A 659 10.41 2.63 20.06
N THR A 660 11.42 2.06 20.73
CA THR A 660 12.39 2.85 21.48
C THR A 660 13.31 3.61 20.53
N ARG A 661 13.97 4.66 21.03
CA ARG A 661 14.93 5.42 20.22
C ARG A 661 16.10 4.54 19.77
N GLU A 662 16.63 3.71 20.68
CA GLU A 662 17.75 2.81 20.42
C GLU A 662 17.39 1.72 19.40
N GLY A 663 16.27 0.99 19.59
CA GLY A 663 15.89 -0.09 18.68
C GLY A 663 15.52 0.40 17.27
N PHE A 664 14.88 1.57 17.16
CA PHE A 664 14.64 2.21 15.87
C PHE A 664 15.94 2.64 15.18
N ASN A 665 16.93 3.13 15.94
CA ASN A 665 18.23 3.50 15.39
C ASN A 665 19.02 2.25 14.95
N SER A 666 19.06 1.19 15.75
CA SER A 666 19.84 0.00 15.44
C SER A 666 19.30 -0.75 14.21
N LEU A 667 17.98 -0.84 14.04
CA LEU A 667 17.37 -1.35 12.81
C LEU A 667 17.66 -0.51 11.55
N ARG A 668 18.32 0.65 11.69
CA ARG A 668 18.76 1.53 10.60
C ARG A 668 20.28 1.62 10.43
N GLU A 669 21.06 0.97 11.29
CA GLU A 669 22.51 0.83 11.13
C GLU A 669 22.84 0.08 9.83
N ASP A 670 24.04 0.28 9.29
CA ASP A 670 24.50 -0.28 8.00
C ASP A 670 23.44 -0.14 6.86
N GLU A 671 22.91 1.06 6.65
CA GLU A 671 21.84 1.34 5.67
C GLU A 671 20.55 0.51 5.85
N CYS A 672 20.21 0.16 7.08
CA CYS A 672 19.12 -0.75 7.46
C CYS A 672 19.36 -2.22 7.07
N LYS A 673 20.62 -2.67 7.00
CA LYS A 673 21.03 -4.07 6.71
C LYS A 673 20.30 -5.11 7.56
N ALA A 674 20.03 -4.83 8.84
CA ALA A 674 19.24 -5.72 9.71
C ALA A 674 17.84 -6.03 9.15
N LEU A 675 17.25 -5.13 8.35
CA LEU A 675 15.97 -5.37 7.70
C LEU A 675 16.07 -6.32 6.51
N ASP A 676 17.25 -6.58 5.92
CA ASP A 676 17.33 -7.60 4.86
C ASP A 676 17.04 -9.00 5.42
N ALA A 677 17.21 -9.26 6.73
CA ALA A 677 16.93 -10.56 7.33
C ALA A 677 15.52 -11.11 7.04
N PHE A 678 14.51 -10.24 6.88
CA PHE A 678 13.11 -10.64 6.78
C PHE A 678 12.66 -11.13 5.38
N ARG A 679 12.03 -12.31 5.33
CA ARG A 679 11.27 -12.79 4.15
C ARG A 679 9.84 -13.12 4.59
N LEU A 680 8.85 -12.38 4.08
CA LEU A 680 7.46 -12.41 4.53
C LEU A 680 6.59 -13.24 3.55
N HIS A 681 6.24 -14.45 3.96
CA HIS A 681 5.45 -15.43 3.21
C HIS A 681 3.94 -15.15 3.31
N THR A 682 3.16 -15.63 2.34
CA THR A 682 1.67 -15.50 2.34
C THR A 682 1.02 -16.83 1.99
N ASP A 683 1.22 -17.81 2.85
CA ASP A 683 0.82 -19.21 2.65
C ASP A 683 0.63 -19.89 4.02
N SER A 684 0.24 -21.16 4.04
CA SER A 684 0.23 -21.97 5.26
C SER A 684 1.64 -22.33 5.74
N ILE A 685 1.79 -22.63 7.03
CA ILE A 685 3.05 -23.02 7.66
C ILE A 685 3.61 -24.28 6.98
N ILE A 686 2.83 -25.36 6.91
CA ILE A 686 3.16 -26.57 6.14
C ILE A 686 3.65 -26.29 4.69
N ASN A 687 3.04 -25.36 3.95
CA ASN A 687 3.47 -25.08 2.57
C ASN A 687 4.83 -24.37 2.50
N VAL A 688 5.11 -23.44 3.42
CA VAL A 688 6.44 -22.81 3.50
C VAL A 688 7.48 -23.84 3.96
N LEU A 689 7.19 -24.65 4.98
CA LEU A 689 8.10 -25.70 5.46
C LEU A 689 8.47 -26.69 4.35
N ARG A 690 7.49 -27.13 3.53
CA ARG A 690 7.72 -27.99 2.36
C ARG A 690 8.65 -27.38 1.30
N GLY A 691 8.77 -26.05 1.24
CA GLY A 691 9.75 -25.36 0.38
C GLY A 691 11.13 -25.19 1.02
N LEU A 692 11.22 -25.14 2.35
CA LEU A 692 12.51 -24.95 3.01
C LEU A 692 13.40 -26.20 2.89
N PRO A 693 14.72 -26.04 2.64
CA PRO A 693 15.67 -27.15 2.60
C PRO A 693 15.73 -27.91 3.93
N GLU A 694 16.29 -29.12 3.89
CA GLU A 694 16.56 -29.88 5.11
C GLU A 694 17.63 -29.18 5.97
N GLU A 695 17.46 -29.23 7.29
CA GLU A 695 18.36 -28.60 8.28
C GLU A 695 18.62 -27.08 8.10
N SER A 696 17.75 -26.36 7.35
CA SER A 696 17.91 -24.92 7.07
C SER A 696 17.42 -23.96 8.16
N ILE A 697 16.69 -24.44 9.16
CA ILE A 697 16.11 -23.61 10.24
C ILE A 697 16.76 -24.00 11.57
N THR A 698 17.31 -23.02 12.27
CA THR A 698 17.98 -23.25 13.56
C THR A 698 17.05 -23.00 14.74
N ARG A 699 16.07 -22.11 14.61
CA ARG A 699 15.05 -21.79 15.63
C ARG A 699 13.68 -21.62 14.97
N ALA A 700 12.63 -22.16 15.57
CA ALA A 700 11.26 -21.83 15.19
C ALA A 700 10.48 -21.27 16.39
N VAL A 701 9.60 -20.29 16.15
CA VAL A 701 8.67 -19.73 17.14
C VAL A 701 7.27 -19.74 16.53
N ILE A 702 6.46 -20.72 16.91
CA ILE A 702 5.16 -21.03 16.28
C ILE A 702 3.96 -20.63 17.13
N MET A 703 4.19 -19.83 18.17
CA MET A 703 3.16 -19.30 19.08
C MET A 703 2.25 -20.44 19.56
N ASP A 704 0.93 -20.26 19.44
CA ASP A 704 -0.14 -21.15 19.85
C ASP A 704 -0.81 -21.88 18.67
N HIS A 705 -0.19 -21.88 17.49
CA HIS A 705 -0.80 -22.37 16.25
C HIS A 705 -1.35 -23.80 16.36
N LEU A 706 -0.68 -24.66 17.14
CA LEU A 706 -1.05 -26.06 17.26
C LEU A 706 -2.32 -26.30 18.10
N ASP A 707 -2.74 -25.33 18.93
CA ASP A 707 -4.05 -25.33 19.59
C ASP A 707 -5.22 -25.24 18.57
N TRP A 708 -4.95 -24.86 17.32
CA TRP A 708 -5.96 -24.72 16.28
C TRP A 708 -6.34 -26.07 15.66
N PHE A 709 -5.47 -27.07 15.73
CA PHE A 709 -5.69 -28.39 15.13
C PHE A 709 -6.72 -29.22 15.90
N THR A 710 -7.41 -30.10 15.18
CA THR A 710 -8.29 -31.11 15.80
C THR A 710 -7.43 -32.27 16.31
N PRO A 711 -7.64 -32.77 17.55
CA PRO A 711 -6.94 -33.94 18.08
C PRO A 711 -6.98 -35.14 17.12
N GLY A 712 -5.80 -35.65 16.76
CA GLY A 712 -5.66 -36.77 15.82
C GLY A 712 -5.75 -36.40 14.33
N SER A 713 -5.66 -35.11 13.93
CA SER A 713 -5.51 -34.76 12.52
C SER A 713 -4.13 -35.16 11.97
N ALA A 714 -4.10 -35.84 10.83
CA ALA A 714 -2.89 -36.17 10.10
C ALA A 714 -2.14 -34.93 9.57
N ASP A 715 -2.83 -33.79 9.39
CA ASP A 715 -2.21 -32.53 8.97
C ASP A 715 -1.18 -32.03 9.99
N LEU A 716 -1.42 -32.29 11.28
CA LEU A 716 -0.49 -31.95 12.36
C LEU A 716 0.77 -32.82 12.30
N ASP A 717 0.61 -34.12 12.06
CA ASP A 717 1.75 -35.05 12.01
C ASP A 717 2.65 -34.76 10.81
N ASP A 718 2.09 -34.36 9.65
CA ASP A 718 2.86 -33.88 8.50
C ASP A 718 3.56 -32.53 8.77
N GLU A 719 2.91 -31.59 9.50
CA GLU A 719 3.55 -30.33 9.85
C GLU A 719 4.70 -30.52 10.86
N ILE A 720 4.53 -31.35 11.90
CA ILE A 720 5.59 -31.70 12.86
C ILE A 720 6.73 -32.47 12.16
N ALA A 721 6.43 -33.39 11.24
CA ALA A 721 7.44 -34.08 10.45
C ALA A 721 8.23 -33.12 9.54
N ASN A 722 7.56 -32.13 8.94
CA ASN A 722 8.23 -31.10 8.17
C ASN A 722 9.07 -30.14 9.03
N PHE A 723 8.63 -29.79 10.25
CA PHE A 723 9.48 -29.11 11.23
C PHE A 723 10.74 -29.95 11.55
N PHE A 724 10.60 -31.26 11.81
CA PHE A 724 11.76 -32.12 12.07
C PHE A 724 12.73 -32.20 10.88
N ARG A 725 12.22 -32.18 9.64
CA ARG A 725 13.04 -32.14 8.43
C ARG A 725 13.83 -30.83 8.28
N VAL A 726 13.18 -29.68 8.44
CA VAL A 726 13.84 -28.36 8.23
C VAL A 726 14.66 -27.90 9.42
N CYS A 727 14.38 -28.37 10.63
CA CYS A 727 15.22 -28.05 11.80
C CYS A 727 16.63 -28.62 11.64
N SER A 728 17.66 -27.83 11.94
CA SER A 728 19.03 -28.31 12.09
C SER A 728 19.19 -29.18 13.34
N LYS A 729 20.30 -29.94 13.43
CA LYS A 729 20.70 -30.65 14.66
C LYS A 729 21.02 -29.64 15.77
N GLY A 730 20.50 -29.84 16.98
CA GLY A 730 20.49 -28.84 18.05
C GLY A 730 19.55 -27.65 17.78
N GLY A 731 18.82 -27.67 16.66
CA GLY A 731 17.76 -26.72 16.38
C GLY A 731 16.47 -27.10 17.11
N PHE A 732 15.59 -26.13 17.34
CA PHE A 732 14.39 -26.37 18.13
C PHE A 732 13.21 -25.45 17.79
N VAL A 733 12.02 -25.95 18.12
CA VAL A 733 10.74 -25.25 18.03
C VAL A 733 10.35 -24.78 19.44
N LEU A 734 10.04 -23.49 19.57
CA LEU A 734 9.38 -22.87 20.73
C LEU A 734 7.91 -22.62 20.41
N LEU A 735 7.05 -22.93 21.38
CA LEU A 735 5.60 -22.84 21.24
C LEU A 735 4.91 -22.65 22.60
N ARG A 736 3.77 -21.96 22.59
CA ARG A 736 2.91 -21.73 23.76
C ARG A 736 1.58 -22.47 23.56
N SER A 737 0.79 -22.62 24.63
CA SER A 737 -0.56 -23.21 24.55
C SER A 737 -1.52 -22.59 25.55
N ALA A 738 -2.80 -22.51 25.20
CA ALA A 738 -3.88 -22.16 26.13
C ALA A 738 -4.16 -23.26 27.18
N ALA A 739 -3.66 -24.48 26.99
CA ALA A 739 -3.65 -25.53 27.99
C ALA A 739 -2.31 -25.58 28.75
N LYS A 740 -2.32 -26.12 29.97
CA LYS A 740 -1.13 -26.46 30.75
C LYS A 740 -0.45 -27.72 30.18
N ASN A 741 -1.23 -28.65 29.63
CA ASN A 741 -0.75 -29.91 29.06
C ASN A 741 -1.25 -30.14 27.61
N PRO A 742 -0.69 -29.44 26.61
CA PRO A 742 -1.09 -29.63 25.20
C PRO A 742 -0.88 -31.07 24.71
N TRP A 743 -1.97 -31.67 24.20
CA TRP A 743 -2.04 -33.07 23.76
C TRP A 743 -1.00 -33.43 22.68
N TYR A 744 -0.70 -32.47 21.79
CA TYR A 744 0.21 -32.64 20.67
C TYR A 744 1.70 -32.73 21.05
N MET A 745 2.08 -32.54 22.32
CA MET A 745 3.45 -32.79 22.79
C MET A 745 3.92 -34.23 22.55
N GLN A 746 2.99 -35.20 22.57
CA GLN A 746 3.30 -36.59 22.25
C GLN A 746 3.65 -36.78 20.77
N ASN A 747 3.14 -35.94 19.87
CA ASN A 747 3.38 -36.02 18.43
C ASN A 747 4.81 -35.54 18.09
N PHE A 748 5.29 -34.47 18.74
CA PHE A 748 6.71 -34.08 18.69
C PHE A 748 7.65 -35.20 19.13
N SER A 749 7.37 -35.85 20.27
CA SER A 749 8.17 -36.99 20.75
C SER A 749 8.14 -38.18 19.80
N LYS A 750 7.02 -38.46 19.12
CA LYS A 750 6.91 -39.51 18.09
C LYS A 750 7.70 -39.18 16.81
N ALA A 751 7.76 -37.90 16.44
CA ALA A 751 8.53 -37.42 15.30
C ALA A 751 10.05 -37.37 15.56
N GLY A 752 10.49 -37.61 16.80
CA GLY A 752 11.90 -37.68 17.19
C GLY A 752 12.43 -36.49 17.98
N PHE A 753 11.59 -35.48 18.26
CA PHE A 753 12.01 -34.33 19.08
C PHE A 753 12.10 -34.69 20.57
N LYS A 754 13.12 -34.17 21.25
CA LYS A 754 13.19 -34.09 22.71
C LYS A 754 12.33 -32.92 23.20
N VAL A 755 11.20 -33.23 23.83
CA VAL A 755 10.24 -32.24 24.35
C VAL A 755 10.53 -31.89 25.81
N SER A 756 10.46 -30.60 26.15
CA SER A 756 10.55 -30.10 27.53
C SER A 756 9.62 -28.90 27.76
N CYS A 757 8.88 -28.92 28.87
CA CYS A 757 8.16 -27.75 29.36
C CYS A 757 9.16 -26.72 29.90
N ILE A 758 9.05 -25.46 29.46
CA ILE A 758 9.82 -24.32 29.98
C ILE A 758 9.11 -23.76 31.22
N SER A 759 7.82 -23.44 31.09
CA SER A 759 7.00 -22.90 32.16
C SER A 759 5.53 -23.29 32.01
N VAL A 760 4.81 -23.38 33.13
CA VAL A 760 3.40 -23.76 33.20
C VAL A 760 2.72 -23.04 34.36
N ARG A 761 1.48 -22.56 34.15
CA ARG A 761 0.80 -21.64 35.06
C ARG A 761 0.25 -22.35 36.31
N SER A 762 0.77 -21.98 37.48
CA SER A 762 0.40 -22.51 38.81
C SER A 762 -0.70 -21.70 39.52
N GLY A 763 -1.82 -21.46 38.82
CA GLY A 763 -2.97 -20.70 39.34
C GLY A 763 -2.87 -19.19 39.09
N ASN A 764 -3.46 -18.38 39.97
CA ASN A 764 -3.67 -16.93 39.77
C ASN A 764 -2.74 -16.01 40.59
N LYS A 765 -1.56 -16.50 41.02
CA LYS A 765 -0.62 -15.72 41.87
C LYS A 765 0.70 -15.33 41.19
N VAL A 766 1.12 -16.06 40.16
CA VAL A 766 2.43 -15.88 39.50
C VAL A 766 2.22 -16.01 38.00
N ALA A 767 2.73 -15.04 37.24
CA ALA A 767 2.73 -15.06 35.78
C ALA A 767 3.87 -15.92 35.23
N ILE A 768 3.72 -16.48 34.02
CA ILE A 768 4.80 -17.19 33.33
C ILE A 768 5.70 -16.27 32.47
N ASP A 769 5.19 -15.11 32.06
CA ASP A 769 5.88 -14.00 31.38
C ASP A 769 5.09 -12.69 31.62
N ARG A 770 5.49 -11.52 31.10
CA ARG A 770 4.78 -10.24 31.36
C ARG A 770 3.40 -10.14 30.70
N VAL A 771 2.98 -11.15 29.93
CA VAL A 771 1.66 -11.21 29.28
C VAL A 771 0.77 -12.29 29.90
N ASN A 772 1.32 -13.44 30.29
CA ASN A 772 0.60 -14.55 30.93
C ASN A 772 -0.66 -15.01 30.17
N MET A 773 -0.80 -14.70 28.88
CA MET A 773 -2.00 -15.03 28.09
C MET A 773 -2.18 -16.55 28.01
N TYR A 774 -1.07 -17.24 27.74
CA TYR A 774 -0.96 -18.68 27.59
C TYR A 774 -0.75 -19.38 28.94
N ALA A 775 -1.10 -20.67 29.02
CA ALA A 775 -1.05 -21.45 30.24
C ALA A 775 0.20 -22.34 30.33
N SER A 776 0.91 -22.58 29.21
CA SER A 776 2.23 -23.22 29.19
C SER A 776 3.10 -22.77 28.01
N PHE A 777 4.41 -23.00 28.15
CA PHE A 777 5.47 -22.68 27.18
C PHE A 777 6.43 -23.88 27.06
N TRP A 778 6.74 -24.30 25.84
CA TRP A 778 7.44 -25.56 25.56
C TRP A 778 8.56 -25.39 24.52
N LYS A 779 9.58 -26.25 24.63
CA LYS A 779 10.65 -26.46 23.64
C LYS A 779 10.56 -27.90 23.09
N ALA A 780 10.70 -28.06 21.78
CA ALA A 780 10.92 -29.34 21.12
C ALA A 780 12.24 -29.27 20.32
N GLU A 781 13.23 -30.07 20.72
CA GLU A 781 14.63 -29.99 20.26
C GLU A 781 15.06 -31.25 19.47
N LYS A 782 15.84 -31.07 18.40
CA LYS A 782 16.26 -32.13 17.46
C LYS A 782 17.70 -32.58 17.68
#